data_AF-A0A813JT03-F1
#
_entry.id   AF-A0A813JT03-F1
#
_cell.length_a   1.000
_cell.length_b   1.000
_cell.length_c   1.000
_cell.angle_alpha   90.00
_cell.angle_beta   90.00
_cell.angle_gamma   90.00
#
_symmetry.space_group_name_H-M   'P 1'
#
loop_
_entity.id
_entity.type
_entity.pdbx_description
1 polymer ?
#
loop_
_entity_poly.entity_id
_entity_poly.type
_entity_poly.pdbx_seq_one_letter_code
_entity_poly.pdbx_strand_id
1 'polypeptide(L)'
;MSAIDWDKLYRATNQDNKPTPGYLFNEIVQEVSNANPKEIPAVAEYLADCVDGDHAHVKLKALFVIKTLAFRIPPFCRCAQERIASVQEAAVFTGPPSALFGDEPYRLVREAAEGALEALTGGEFYHEQYRQMSQRRTLSTAALLMLALFPRTCFREDLLRGVYAYGFERPSAVQQRAILPILKGRDVIVQSQSGTGKTCVFCLGALQSVDTSSREPQALFLSPTRELAEQSQKVCLALGDYLNVQVHVCVGGKRVSDDIHTFEAGVHIVSGTPGRVFHMIQQRLDASTPEVKPKPHPFQGRTVAIVNDLTLSEQWYLYHKTRELKESIRQGTSLDRFRLRNAESAVYTIFMEDSTRTKESFRNAAEFHGMKVNVFDAKTSSFQKNETITDTIKMLCGYSTGQSLFVIRSKVEGVCRWLEESIGEYCRTRGYPRASFINAGDGRHEHPSQEFLDEFSFLEQKGWDTSSIHLVLLGDLFHGRTVHSKVDGLRIYRKVYVDLIAPAELALPKMYEDRMLAKGYVVRKFSSIDEYLEQDKVAKTWYFTRLQLERMGDKVLDKQLDLRSAVTFRQDMVPKIPPGTKFFHPLPRDARFPTLPFWLDNSELNGWDQQSQNGYFTRIVLLGMMGGQFGDDFVPDSQAVRKMPASPELTSSPRLDPAKPPLDALDIGFQSALHAASDFIKEVEVDSKLGESSSEEVGLVPIQNGIIIKNVAAGQKIENVWEVMYMVRSILNLHDVGGQGVSHCQQFPGTASGFISVPDVDIDKWGRQPLKRLAAIAPGSILQVVKDGHLDTEFRLHVPPRVYNFKDIICKNEACVSHPKNLQHEVMPYFERCDEEQDDMESPSAKASPAGSKVAFACKYCETQHTFWEIWKYKLTGYTS
;
A
#
# COMPACT_ATOMS: atom_id res chain seq x y z
N MET A 1 23.03 57.90 16.23
CA MET A 1 23.56 56.64 15.66
C MET A 1 22.45 56.07 14.79
N SER A 2 22.77 55.60 13.59
CA SER A 2 21.76 54.97 12.72
C SER A 2 21.14 53.78 13.44
N ALA A 3 19.83 53.59 13.29
CA ALA A 3 19.14 52.43 13.85
C ALA A 3 19.28 51.17 12.98
N ILE A 4 19.89 51.30 11.80
CA ILE A 4 20.08 50.22 10.83
C ILE A 4 21.51 49.70 10.97
N ASP A 5 21.65 48.41 11.29
CA ASP A 5 22.96 47.76 11.31
C ASP A 5 23.34 47.32 9.89
N TRP A 6 24.18 48.14 9.24
CA TRP A 6 24.65 47.87 7.88
C TRP A 6 25.47 46.58 7.79
N ASP A 7 26.15 46.14 8.86
CA ASP A 7 26.89 44.87 8.86
C ASP A 7 25.95 43.68 8.63
N LYS A 8 24.76 43.71 9.23
CA LYS A 8 23.74 42.66 9.03
C LYS A 8 23.19 42.67 7.62
N LEU A 9 22.97 43.85 7.04
CA LEU A 9 22.52 43.98 5.66
C LEU A 9 23.57 43.44 4.69
N TYR A 10 24.85 43.80 4.88
CA TYR A 10 25.97 43.27 4.09
C TYR A 10 26.16 41.76 4.24
N ARG A 11 25.97 41.21 5.46
CA ARG A 11 26.01 39.77 5.70
C ARG A 11 24.84 39.04 5.07
N ALA A 12 23.66 39.65 5.03
CA ALA A 12 22.47 39.07 4.42
C ALA A 12 22.55 39.03 2.89
N THR A 13 23.34 39.89 2.27
CA THR A 13 23.56 40.01 0.80
C THR A 13 24.98 39.62 0.37
N ASN A 14 25.72 38.89 1.22
CA ASN A 14 27.11 38.55 0.92
C ASN A 14 27.27 37.62 -0.29
N GLN A 15 28.49 37.60 -0.86
CA GLN A 15 28.85 36.79 -2.03
C GLN A 15 29.01 35.29 -1.77
N ASP A 16 28.89 34.82 -0.52
CA ASP A 16 29.02 33.39 -0.19
C ASP A 16 27.87 32.58 -0.81
N ASN A 17 28.12 31.34 -1.20
CA ASN A 17 27.10 30.43 -1.73
C ASN A 17 26.22 29.82 -0.61
N LYS A 18 26.49 30.12 0.67
CA LYS A 18 25.63 29.72 1.79
C LYS A 18 24.32 30.54 1.81
N PRO A 19 23.17 29.89 2.09
CA PRO A 19 21.89 30.59 2.23
C PRO A 19 21.90 31.50 3.46
N THR A 20 21.22 32.64 3.36
CA THR A 20 21.09 33.58 4.47
C THR A 20 20.24 32.96 5.59
N PRO A 21 20.73 32.89 6.85
CA PRO A 21 19.99 32.29 7.95
C PRO A 21 18.66 32.98 8.21
N GLY A 22 17.60 32.19 8.44
CA GLY A 22 16.22 32.68 8.59
C GLY A 22 16.01 33.74 9.68
N TYR A 23 16.78 33.67 10.78
CA TYR A 23 16.70 34.64 11.88
C TYR A 23 17.16 36.04 11.47
N LEU A 24 18.13 36.13 10.56
CA LEU A 24 18.73 37.40 10.11
C LEU A 24 17.69 38.27 9.37
N PHE A 25 16.77 37.65 8.63
CA PHE A 25 15.67 38.35 7.97
C PHE A 25 14.71 39.03 8.96
N ASN A 26 14.43 38.40 10.10
CA ASN A 26 13.54 38.97 11.11
C ASN A 26 14.21 40.14 11.85
N GLU A 27 15.52 40.04 12.10
CA GLU A 27 16.31 41.13 12.69
C GLU A 27 16.34 42.36 11.78
N ILE A 28 16.62 42.17 10.48
CA ILE A 28 16.62 43.27 9.49
C ILE A 28 15.23 43.92 9.39
N VAL A 29 14.15 43.13 9.42
CA VAL A 29 12.78 43.68 9.44
C VAL A 29 12.55 44.53 10.68
N GLN A 30 12.96 44.08 11.85
CA GLN A 30 12.77 44.80 13.10
C GLN A 30 13.57 46.12 13.11
N GLU A 31 14.79 46.12 12.60
CA GLU A 31 15.64 47.32 12.51
C GLU A 31 15.08 48.32 11.51
N VAL A 32 14.75 47.90 10.29
CA VAL A 32 14.19 48.78 9.25
C VAL A 32 12.80 49.30 9.64
N SER A 33 12.01 48.55 10.41
CA SER A 33 10.70 49.00 10.92
C SER A 33 10.82 50.10 11.98
N ASN A 34 11.91 50.08 12.75
CA ASN A 34 12.20 51.05 13.82
C ASN A 34 13.10 52.21 13.35
N ALA A 35 13.62 52.14 12.12
CA ALA A 35 14.52 53.14 11.55
C ALA A 35 13.84 54.48 11.25
N ASN A 36 14.64 55.54 11.15
CA ASN A 36 14.12 56.83 10.74
C ASN A 36 13.62 56.72 9.28
N PRO A 37 12.43 57.24 8.92
CA PRO A 37 11.94 57.20 7.54
C PRO A 37 12.91 57.80 6.49
N LYS A 38 13.85 58.66 6.90
CA LYS A 38 14.92 59.20 6.04
C LYS A 38 16.02 58.20 5.69
N GLU A 39 16.16 57.11 6.44
CA GLU A 39 17.17 56.06 6.24
C GLU A 39 16.67 54.92 5.33
N ILE A 40 15.35 54.77 5.20
CA ILE A 40 14.69 53.72 4.40
C ILE A 40 15.02 53.80 2.89
N PRO A 41 15.07 54.99 2.25
CA PRO A 41 15.48 55.10 0.85
C PRO A 41 16.88 54.54 0.60
N ALA A 42 17.83 54.74 1.52
CA ALA A 42 19.20 54.23 1.39
C ALA A 42 19.26 52.70 1.42
N VAL A 43 18.38 52.04 2.21
CA VAL A 43 18.27 50.57 2.23
C VAL A 43 17.65 50.05 0.92
N ALA A 44 16.63 50.72 0.41
CA ALA A 44 16.01 50.35 -0.86
C ALA A 44 16.99 50.52 -2.04
N GLU A 45 17.77 51.61 -2.04
CA GLU A 45 18.82 51.87 -3.04
C GLU A 45 19.93 50.82 -2.98
N TYR A 46 20.46 50.52 -1.78
CA TYR A 46 21.48 49.48 -1.61
C TYR A 46 21.02 48.11 -2.12
N LEU A 47 19.78 47.71 -1.81
CA LEU A 47 19.25 46.43 -2.24
C LEU A 47 19.00 46.39 -3.75
N ALA A 48 18.58 47.52 -4.35
CA ALA A 48 18.48 47.64 -5.80
C ALA A 48 19.86 47.50 -6.47
N ASP A 49 20.90 48.16 -5.92
CA ASP A 49 22.27 48.05 -6.44
C ASP A 49 22.82 46.61 -6.33
N CYS A 50 22.45 45.89 -5.26
CA CYS A 50 22.76 44.46 -5.12
C CYS A 50 22.04 43.60 -6.17
N VAL A 51 20.81 43.99 -6.54
CA VAL A 51 20.05 43.33 -7.59
C VAL A 51 20.59 43.68 -8.97
N ASP A 52 21.14 44.88 -9.19
CA ASP A 52 21.68 45.29 -10.50
C ASP A 52 23.06 44.67 -10.79
N GLY A 53 23.78 44.20 -9.76
CA GLY A 53 25.07 43.54 -9.92
C GLY A 53 25.05 42.19 -10.66
N ASP A 54 26.22 41.75 -11.14
CA ASP A 54 26.39 40.53 -11.95
C ASP A 54 26.42 39.22 -11.15
N HIS A 55 26.50 39.28 -9.81
CA HIS A 55 26.62 38.10 -8.96
C HIS A 55 25.25 37.48 -8.64
N ALA A 56 24.96 36.31 -9.23
CA ALA A 56 23.68 35.59 -9.06
C ALA A 56 23.30 35.36 -7.57
N HIS A 57 24.25 35.02 -6.71
CA HIS A 57 23.98 34.78 -5.28
C HIS A 57 23.65 36.05 -4.49
N VAL A 58 24.32 37.17 -4.81
CA VAL A 58 24.03 38.49 -4.21
C VAL A 58 22.64 38.96 -4.63
N LYS A 59 22.34 38.83 -5.93
CA LYS A 59 21.05 39.16 -6.53
C LYS A 59 19.92 38.34 -5.89
N LEU A 60 20.09 37.02 -5.79
CA LEU A 60 19.14 36.10 -5.13
C LEU A 60 18.84 36.51 -3.68
N LYS A 61 19.88 36.78 -2.89
CA LYS A 61 19.74 37.16 -1.49
C LYS A 61 19.07 38.53 -1.33
N ALA A 62 19.46 39.51 -2.14
CA ALA A 62 18.85 40.83 -2.13
C ALA A 62 17.35 40.76 -2.46
N LEU A 63 16.94 39.94 -3.43
CA LEU A 63 15.54 39.70 -3.78
C LEU A 63 14.72 39.11 -2.62
N PHE A 64 15.29 38.18 -1.84
CA PHE A 64 14.63 37.66 -0.64
C PHE A 64 14.48 38.73 0.46
N VAL A 65 15.48 39.59 0.65
CA VAL A 65 15.40 40.71 1.60
C VAL A 65 14.34 41.73 1.14
N ILE A 66 14.34 42.10 -0.14
CA ILE A 66 13.34 43.00 -0.74
C ILE A 66 11.93 42.45 -0.55
N LYS A 67 11.69 41.18 -0.89
CA LYS A 67 10.38 40.52 -0.70
C LYS A 67 9.91 40.60 0.75
N THR A 68 10.81 40.33 1.69
CA THR A 68 10.50 40.29 3.12
C THR A 68 10.18 41.69 3.67
N LEU A 69 10.95 42.71 3.28
CA LEU A 69 10.76 44.09 3.72
C LEU A 69 9.56 44.74 3.05
N ALA A 70 9.36 44.55 1.74
CA ALA A 70 8.21 45.07 1.00
C ALA A 70 6.88 44.58 1.58
N PHE A 71 6.83 43.31 2.01
CA PHE A 71 5.64 42.73 2.62
C PHE A 71 5.31 43.33 4.00
N ARG A 72 6.32 43.72 4.79
CA ARG A 72 6.16 44.08 6.21
C ARG A 72 6.25 45.59 6.47
N ILE A 73 6.88 46.35 5.59
CA ILE A 73 7.28 47.76 5.83
C ILE A 73 6.79 48.66 4.69
N PRO A 74 5.61 49.30 4.84
CA PRO A 74 5.03 50.16 3.80
C PRO A 74 5.93 51.29 3.27
N PRO A 75 6.69 52.02 4.11
CA PRO A 75 7.62 53.02 3.62
C PRO A 75 8.71 52.43 2.72
N PHE A 76 9.22 51.24 3.06
CA PHE A 76 10.21 50.53 2.25
C PHE A 76 9.61 50.08 0.92
N CYS A 77 8.39 49.52 0.92
CA CYS A 77 7.70 49.11 -0.29
C CYS A 77 7.60 50.26 -1.32
N ARG A 78 7.21 51.47 -0.86
CA ARG A 78 7.17 52.65 -1.73
C ARG A 78 8.53 53.04 -2.30
N CYS A 79 9.59 53.06 -1.47
CA CYS A 79 10.94 53.38 -1.95
C CYS A 79 11.49 52.31 -2.91
N ALA A 80 11.18 51.04 -2.67
CA ALA A 80 11.60 49.94 -3.55
C ALA A 80 10.80 49.89 -4.87
N GLN A 81 9.54 50.35 -4.88
CA GLN A 81 8.75 50.52 -6.11
C GLN A 81 9.37 51.55 -7.08
N GLU A 82 10.07 52.58 -6.58
CA GLU A 82 10.80 53.55 -7.43
C GLU A 82 11.94 52.89 -8.23
N ARG A 83 12.43 51.72 -7.77
CA ARG A 83 13.48 50.91 -8.42
C ARG A 83 12.95 49.55 -8.89
N ILE A 84 11.64 49.44 -9.18
CA ILE A 84 11.01 48.18 -9.60
C ILE A 84 11.61 47.60 -10.90
N ALA A 85 12.15 48.47 -11.77
CA ALA A 85 12.80 48.07 -13.01
C ALA A 85 13.98 47.09 -12.77
N SER A 86 14.82 47.35 -11.75
CA SER A 86 15.92 46.46 -11.34
C SER A 86 15.43 45.04 -11.01
N VAL A 87 14.28 44.94 -10.33
CA VAL A 87 13.65 43.65 -9.97
C VAL A 87 13.01 42.98 -11.20
N GLN A 88 12.44 43.75 -12.12
CA GLN A 88 11.88 43.23 -13.39
C GLN A 88 12.98 42.68 -14.30
N GLU A 89 14.13 43.34 -14.37
CA GLU A 89 15.30 42.86 -15.13
C GLU A 89 15.87 41.57 -14.52
N ALA A 90 15.84 41.42 -13.19
CA ALA A 90 16.26 40.18 -12.53
C ALA A 90 15.35 38.98 -12.88
N ALA A 91 14.07 39.19 -13.21
CA ALA A 91 13.15 38.12 -13.61
C ALA A 91 13.49 37.50 -14.98
N VAL A 92 14.31 38.18 -15.80
CA VAL A 92 14.82 37.69 -17.08
C VAL A 92 16.34 37.45 -17.06
N PHE A 93 16.94 37.36 -15.86
CA PHE A 93 18.37 37.18 -15.69
C PHE A 93 18.86 35.84 -16.27
N THR A 94 19.90 35.91 -17.11
CA THR A 94 20.52 34.76 -17.77
C THR A 94 22.04 34.90 -17.76
N GLY A 95 22.75 33.78 -17.82
CA GLY A 95 24.22 33.75 -17.89
C GLY A 95 24.73 32.43 -18.46
N PRO A 96 26.04 32.32 -18.72
CA PRO A 96 26.64 31.07 -19.20
C PRO A 96 26.48 29.96 -18.14
N PRO A 97 26.07 28.74 -18.53
CA PRO A 97 25.80 27.68 -17.56
C PRO A 97 27.04 27.31 -16.76
N SER A 98 26.86 27.18 -15.44
CA SER A 98 27.93 26.78 -14.52
C SER A 98 28.39 25.35 -14.82
N ALA A 99 29.70 25.10 -14.85
CA ALA A 99 30.27 23.77 -15.04
C ALA A 99 29.88 22.76 -13.94
N LEU A 100 29.48 23.25 -12.75
CA LEU A 100 29.07 22.44 -11.60
C LEU A 100 27.55 22.39 -11.39
N PHE A 101 26.82 23.45 -11.76
CA PHE A 101 25.41 23.62 -11.38
C PHE A 101 24.46 23.95 -12.55
N GLY A 102 24.94 23.99 -13.80
CA GLY A 102 24.12 24.30 -14.97
C GLY A 102 23.47 25.69 -14.88
N ASP A 103 22.18 25.79 -15.20
CA ASP A 103 21.38 27.04 -15.15
C ASP A 103 20.77 27.32 -13.75
N GLU A 104 20.99 26.44 -12.77
CA GLU A 104 20.29 26.47 -11.47
C GLU A 104 20.43 27.82 -10.72
N PRO A 105 21.61 28.47 -10.64
CA PRO A 105 21.74 29.75 -9.96
C PRO A 105 20.94 30.88 -10.64
N TYR A 106 20.80 30.84 -11.97
CA TYR A 106 20.06 31.83 -12.74
C TYR A 106 18.55 31.58 -12.65
N ARG A 107 18.12 30.31 -12.62
CA ARG A 107 16.73 29.92 -12.38
C ARG A 107 16.22 30.43 -11.03
N LEU A 108 16.99 30.24 -9.96
CA LEU A 108 16.61 30.68 -8.61
C LEU A 108 16.47 32.20 -8.51
N VAL A 109 17.30 32.97 -9.20
CA VAL A 109 17.19 34.44 -9.28
C VAL A 109 15.85 34.84 -9.91
N ARG A 110 15.44 34.20 -11.01
CA ARG A 110 14.19 34.51 -11.69
C ARG A 110 12.97 34.23 -10.80
N GLU A 111 12.95 33.06 -10.14
CA GLU A 111 11.87 32.69 -9.20
C GLU A 111 11.79 33.65 -7.99
N ALA A 112 12.95 34.08 -7.45
CA ALA A 112 12.98 35.04 -6.35
C ALA A 112 12.53 36.45 -6.79
N ALA A 113 12.84 36.85 -8.03
CA ALA A 113 12.43 38.12 -8.60
C ALA A 113 10.91 38.19 -8.78
N GLU A 114 10.27 37.12 -9.28
CA GLU A 114 8.80 37.02 -9.35
C GLU A 114 8.15 37.20 -7.97
N GLY A 115 8.69 36.53 -6.95
CA GLY A 115 8.19 36.65 -5.58
C GLY A 115 8.38 38.05 -4.96
N ALA A 116 9.44 38.77 -5.35
CA ALA A 116 9.66 40.16 -4.91
C ALA A 116 8.75 41.15 -5.65
N LEU A 117 8.51 40.94 -6.95
CA LEU A 117 7.57 41.75 -7.75
C LEU A 117 6.14 41.63 -7.22
N GLU A 118 5.71 40.43 -6.84
CA GLU A 118 4.39 40.22 -6.22
C GLU A 118 4.25 41.04 -4.92
N ALA A 119 5.29 41.06 -4.08
CA ALA A 119 5.29 41.82 -2.83
C ALA A 119 5.28 43.34 -3.06
N LEU A 120 6.01 43.83 -4.07
CA LEU A 120 6.07 45.26 -4.42
C LEU A 120 4.80 45.75 -5.10
N THR A 121 4.14 44.93 -5.92
CA THR A 121 2.94 45.32 -6.68
C THR A 121 1.65 45.09 -5.90
N GLY A 122 1.60 44.10 -5.01
CA GLY A 122 0.42 43.79 -4.18
C GLY A 122 0.27 44.64 -2.91
N GLY A 123 1.22 45.52 -2.59
CA GLY A 123 1.35 46.21 -1.30
C GLY A 123 0.23 47.21 -0.95
N GLU A 124 -0.39 47.89 -1.92
CA GLU A 124 -1.42 48.91 -1.63
C GLU A 124 -2.64 48.33 -0.90
N PHE A 125 -3.05 47.09 -1.23
CA PHE A 125 -4.16 46.40 -0.58
C PHE A 125 -3.87 46.02 0.88
N TYR A 126 -2.61 45.75 1.22
CA TYR A 126 -2.19 45.34 2.57
C TYR A 126 -1.87 46.53 3.49
N HIS A 127 -1.44 47.67 2.92
CA HIS A 127 -1.07 48.85 3.69
C HIS A 127 -2.26 49.70 4.14
N GLU A 128 -3.39 49.65 3.44
CA GLU A 128 -4.62 50.34 3.83
C GLU A 128 -5.25 49.75 5.11
N GLN A 129 -5.11 48.43 5.31
CA GLN A 129 -5.55 47.75 6.54
C GLN A 129 -4.69 48.11 7.77
N TYR A 130 -3.37 48.30 7.59
CA TYR A 130 -2.47 48.63 8.70
C TYR A 130 -2.62 50.09 9.18
N ARG A 131 -2.96 51.00 8.27
CA ARG A 131 -3.17 52.44 8.56
C ARG A 131 -4.40 52.67 9.44
N GLN A 132 -5.48 51.91 9.21
CA GLN A 132 -6.75 52.01 9.96
C GLN A 132 -6.66 51.50 11.40
N MET A 133 -5.62 50.75 11.77
CA MET A 133 -5.43 50.25 13.13
C MET A 133 -4.77 51.24 14.10
N SER A 134 -4.16 52.33 13.60
CA SER A 134 -3.27 53.20 14.40
C SER A 134 -3.86 54.53 14.87
N GLN A 135 -5.03 54.97 14.39
CA GLN A 135 -5.56 56.33 14.68
C GLN A 135 -6.91 56.35 15.42
N ARG A 136 -6.79 56.62 16.72
CA ARG A 136 -7.68 57.37 17.65
C ARG A 136 -8.95 56.75 18.26
N ARG A 137 -8.99 56.99 19.58
CA ARG A 137 -10.06 56.93 20.57
C ARG A 137 -11.17 57.97 20.31
N THR A 138 -12.27 57.74 21.02
CA THR A 138 -13.42 58.60 21.41
C THR A 138 -14.69 58.60 20.54
N LEU A 139 -15.74 58.07 21.20
CA LEU A 139 -17.20 58.20 21.04
C LEU A 139 -17.95 57.51 19.86
N SER A 140 -18.85 56.62 20.31
CA SER A 140 -20.10 56.13 19.70
C SER A 140 -20.05 55.50 18.32
N THR A 141 -19.18 54.51 18.16
CA THR A 141 -19.04 53.67 16.96
C THR A 141 -20.01 52.49 16.91
N ALA A 142 -20.80 52.22 17.94
CA ALA A 142 -21.64 51.02 17.99
C ALA A 142 -22.66 50.94 16.85
N ALA A 143 -23.13 52.09 16.33
CA ALA A 143 -24.09 52.15 15.24
C ALA A 143 -23.44 52.11 13.83
N LEU A 144 -22.23 52.65 13.65
CA LEU A 144 -21.56 52.67 12.34
C LEU A 144 -20.63 51.47 12.09
N LEU A 145 -20.11 50.82 13.15
CA LEU A 145 -19.37 49.55 13.05
C LEU A 145 -20.29 48.40 12.57
N MET A 146 -21.61 48.57 12.68
CA MET A 146 -22.64 47.57 12.33
C MET A 146 -22.74 47.21 10.84
N LEU A 147 -22.17 48.01 9.93
CA LEU A 147 -22.43 47.90 8.48
C LEU A 147 -21.27 47.33 7.64
N ALA A 148 -20.03 47.30 8.15
CA ALA A 148 -18.85 47.02 7.33
C ALA A 148 -18.15 45.67 7.59
N LEU A 149 -18.38 45.00 8.72
CA LEU A 149 -17.58 43.82 9.11
C LEU A 149 -18.30 42.47 8.96
N PHE A 150 -19.63 42.50 8.95
CA PHE A 150 -20.52 41.42 8.50
C PHE A 150 -21.77 42.11 7.96
N PRO A 151 -22.12 42.02 6.66
CA PRO A 151 -23.42 42.51 6.23
C PRO A 151 -24.47 41.78 7.08
N ARG A 152 -25.35 42.52 7.79
CA ARG A 152 -26.49 41.93 8.51
C ARG A 152 -27.34 41.01 7.63
N THR A 153 -27.19 41.11 6.30
CA THR A 153 -27.85 40.31 5.28
C THR A 153 -27.25 38.92 5.06
N CYS A 154 -26.11 38.56 5.68
CA CYS A 154 -25.43 37.28 5.43
C CYS A 154 -25.50 36.26 6.58
N PHE A 155 -25.87 36.67 7.79
CA PHE A 155 -25.93 35.80 8.97
C PHE A 155 -27.26 35.92 9.71
N ARG A 156 -27.74 34.81 10.29
CA ARG A 156 -28.92 34.81 11.16
C ARG A 156 -28.68 35.69 12.40
N GLU A 157 -29.70 36.42 12.85
CA GLU A 157 -29.57 37.32 14.00
C GLU A 157 -29.09 36.60 15.27
N ASP A 158 -29.58 35.39 15.49
CA ASP A 158 -29.21 34.57 16.65
C ASP A 158 -27.75 34.10 16.57
N LEU A 159 -27.24 33.76 15.38
CA LEU A 159 -25.82 33.43 15.18
C LEU A 159 -24.94 34.66 15.44
N LEU A 160 -25.35 35.83 14.94
CA LEU A 160 -24.62 37.08 15.18
C LEU A 160 -24.53 37.38 16.69
N ARG A 161 -25.61 37.15 17.45
CA ARG A 161 -25.59 37.31 18.92
C ARG A 161 -24.55 36.39 19.58
N GLY A 162 -24.45 35.13 19.15
CA GLY A 162 -23.46 34.18 19.66
C GLY A 162 -22.01 34.58 19.34
N VAL A 163 -21.77 35.08 18.12
CA VAL A 163 -20.45 35.62 17.71
C VAL A 163 -20.02 36.78 18.61
N TYR A 164 -20.94 37.72 18.90
CA TYR A 164 -20.64 38.85 19.78
C TYR A 164 -20.45 38.43 21.25
N ALA A 165 -21.27 37.51 21.76
CA ALA A 165 -21.15 37.01 23.13
C ALA A 165 -19.83 36.25 23.37
N TYR A 166 -19.31 35.57 22.35
CA TYR A 166 -18.00 34.92 22.38
C TYR A 166 -16.81 35.92 22.40
N GLY A 167 -17.06 37.23 22.20
CA GLY A 167 -16.05 38.28 22.22
C GLY A 167 -15.36 38.55 20.89
N PHE A 168 -15.94 38.11 19.76
CA PHE A 168 -15.42 38.46 18.43
C PHE A 168 -15.91 39.84 17.99
N GLU A 169 -15.09 40.86 18.22
CA GLU A 169 -15.38 42.23 17.78
C GLU A 169 -14.88 42.53 16.36
N ARG A 170 -13.81 41.85 15.93
CA ARG A 170 -13.20 42.01 14.59
C ARG A 170 -12.73 40.67 14.02
N PRO A 171 -13.15 40.27 12.80
CA PRO A 171 -12.67 39.05 12.17
C PRO A 171 -11.19 39.15 11.76
N SER A 172 -10.44 38.07 11.96
CA SER A 172 -9.05 37.94 11.49
C SER A 172 -8.95 37.90 9.95
N ALA A 173 -7.77 38.12 9.39
CA ALA A 173 -7.57 38.11 7.93
C ALA A 173 -8.01 36.79 7.27
N VAL A 174 -7.82 35.65 7.97
CA VAL A 174 -8.29 34.34 7.48
C VAL A 174 -9.81 34.24 7.52
N GLN A 175 -10.46 34.79 8.56
CA GLN A 175 -11.92 34.82 8.68
C GLN A 175 -12.58 35.68 7.60
N GLN A 176 -12.06 36.88 7.37
CA GLN A 176 -12.59 37.79 6.33
C GLN A 176 -12.57 37.18 4.93
N ARG A 177 -11.54 36.39 4.61
CA ARG A 177 -11.34 35.81 3.28
C ARG A 177 -12.09 34.50 3.07
N ALA A 178 -12.19 33.66 4.11
CA ALA A 178 -12.69 32.30 3.97
C ALA A 178 -14.19 32.15 4.27
N ILE A 179 -14.78 32.99 5.12
CA ILE A 179 -16.19 32.86 5.53
C ILE A 179 -17.15 33.02 4.33
N LEU A 180 -16.97 34.07 3.52
CA LEU A 180 -17.92 34.37 2.43
C LEU A 180 -17.93 33.30 1.31
N PRO A 181 -16.78 32.75 0.86
CA PRO A 181 -16.78 31.62 -0.05
C PRO A 181 -17.50 30.38 0.49
N ILE A 182 -17.36 30.06 1.78
CA ILE A 182 -18.05 28.93 2.44
C ILE A 182 -19.56 29.16 2.44
N LEU A 183 -20.03 30.36 2.80
CA LEU A 183 -21.46 30.69 2.79
C LEU A 183 -22.09 30.63 1.39
N LYS A 184 -21.28 30.77 0.33
CA LYS A 184 -21.71 30.61 -1.06
C LYS A 184 -21.71 29.15 -1.53
N GLY A 185 -21.44 28.18 -0.64
CA GLY A 185 -21.41 26.76 -0.95
C GLY A 185 -20.23 26.33 -1.83
N ARG A 186 -19.10 27.05 -1.79
CA ARG A 186 -17.89 26.69 -2.55
C ARG A 186 -16.97 25.77 -1.74
N ASP A 187 -16.18 24.96 -2.44
CA ASP A 187 -15.06 24.23 -1.85
C ASP A 187 -13.90 25.20 -1.54
N VAL A 188 -13.40 25.17 -0.30
CA VAL A 188 -12.41 26.16 0.18
C VAL A 188 -11.25 25.47 0.90
N ILE A 189 -10.03 25.77 0.46
CA ILE A 189 -8.79 25.40 1.17
C ILE A 189 -8.32 26.63 1.96
N VAL A 190 -8.12 26.46 3.28
CA VAL A 190 -7.75 27.56 4.19
C VAL A 190 -6.38 27.28 4.82
N GLN A 191 -5.36 28.07 4.44
CA GLN A 191 -4.02 27.99 5.00
C GLN A 191 -3.67 29.28 5.77
N SER A 192 -3.31 29.14 7.04
CA SER A 192 -2.79 30.24 7.87
C SER A 192 -2.05 29.67 9.08
N GLN A 193 -1.25 30.51 9.75
CA GLN A 193 -0.53 30.14 10.98
C GLN A 193 -1.49 29.64 12.09
N SER A 194 -1.03 28.78 12.99
CA SER A 194 -1.82 28.36 14.16
C SER A 194 -2.21 29.56 15.04
N GLY A 195 -3.39 29.52 15.66
CA GLY A 195 -3.90 30.62 16.50
C GLY A 195 -4.62 31.77 15.76
N THR A 196 -4.71 31.73 14.43
CA THR A 196 -5.35 32.80 13.61
C THR A 196 -6.88 32.72 13.50
N GLY A 197 -7.52 31.78 14.20
CA GLY A 197 -8.99 31.66 14.24
C GLY A 197 -9.62 30.82 13.13
N LYS A 198 -8.87 29.87 12.53
CA LYS A 198 -9.37 28.91 11.51
C LYS A 198 -10.62 28.13 11.95
N THR A 199 -10.67 27.70 13.21
CA THR A 199 -11.81 26.92 13.75
C THR A 199 -13.13 27.68 13.63
N CYS A 200 -13.10 28.98 13.91
CA CYS A 200 -14.28 29.85 13.83
C CYS A 200 -14.82 29.94 12.39
N VAL A 201 -13.95 29.87 11.37
CA VAL A 201 -14.34 29.98 9.95
C VAL A 201 -15.33 28.89 9.55
N PHE A 202 -14.99 27.62 9.81
CA PHE A 202 -15.87 26.51 9.42
C PHE A 202 -17.04 26.32 10.40
N CYS A 203 -16.88 26.69 11.69
CA CYS A 203 -18.01 26.71 12.63
C CYS A 203 -19.09 27.71 12.20
N LEU A 204 -18.70 28.92 11.80
CA LEU A 204 -19.65 29.93 11.30
C LEU A 204 -20.34 29.50 10.01
N GLY A 205 -19.59 28.88 9.09
CA GLY A 205 -20.15 28.31 7.87
C GLY A 205 -21.23 27.28 8.18
N ALA A 206 -20.93 26.29 9.03
CA ALA A 206 -21.89 25.25 9.40
C ALA A 206 -23.09 25.80 10.17
N LEU A 207 -22.87 26.64 11.19
CA LEU A 207 -23.95 27.22 11.99
C LEU A 207 -24.88 28.10 11.17
N GLN A 208 -24.39 28.72 10.09
CA GLN A 208 -25.25 29.50 9.20
C GLN A 208 -26.11 28.61 8.29
N SER A 209 -25.62 27.42 7.93
CA SER A 209 -26.29 26.50 6.99
C SER A 209 -27.20 25.46 7.66
N VAL A 210 -27.02 25.18 8.94
CA VAL A 210 -27.76 24.14 9.68
C VAL A 210 -29.18 24.59 10.06
N ASP A 211 -30.15 23.68 9.87
CA ASP A 211 -31.55 23.86 10.27
C ASP A 211 -31.83 23.13 11.60
N THR A 212 -31.97 23.91 12.65
CA THR A 212 -32.14 23.44 14.03
C THR A 212 -33.53 22.88 14.32
N SER A 213 -34.45 22.92 13.35
CA SER A 213 -35.75 22.23 13.45
C SER A 213 -35.67 20.74 13.09
N SER A 214 -34.66 20.34 12.31
CA SER A 214 -34.39 18.95 12.00
C SER A 214 -33.57 18.30 13.11
N ARG A 215 -33.92 17.08 13.54
CA ARG A 215 -33.16 16.35 14.57
C ARG A 215 -32.00 15.52 13.99
N GLU A 216 -31.67 15.71 12.72
CA GLU A 216 -30.63 14.94 12.03
C GLU A 216 -29.30 15.68 11.88
N PRO A 217 -28.15 14.97 11.86
CA PRO A 217 -26.86 15.59 11.59
C PRO A 217 -26.77 16.16 10.17
N GLN A 218 -26.40 17.43 10.05
CA GLN A 218 -26.33 18.18 8.79
C GLN A 218 -24.92 18.68 8.47
N ALA A 219 -24.03 18.77 9.47
CA ALA A 219 -22.63 19.16 9.27
C ALA A 219 -21.67 18.25 10.03
N LEU A 220 -20.49 18.00 9.43
CA LEU A 220 -19.46 17.13 9.99
C LEU A 220 -18.10 17.84 10.01
N PHE A 221 -17.47 17.91 11.18
CA PHE A 221 -16.10 18.37 11.37
C PHE A 221 -15.18 17.19 11.66
N LEU A 222 -14.27 16.89 10.74
CA LEU A 222 -13.25 15.86 10.93
C LEU A 222 -11.96 16.50 11.43
N SER A 223 -11.52 16.09 12.62
CA SER A 223 -10.28 16.56 13.24
C SER A 223 -9.31 15.39 13.44
N PRO A 224 -7.99 15.58 13.23
CA PRO A 224 -7.02 14.50 13.34
C PRO A 224 -6.80 14.03 14.79
N THR A 225 -7.09 14.88 15.78
CA THR A 225 -6.93 14.57 17.21
C THR A 225 -8.22 14.77 18.00
N ARG A 226 -8.30 14.15 19.19
CA ARG A 226 -9.50 14.24 20.06
C ARG A 226 -9.66 15.65 20.61
N GLU A 227 -8.54 16.27 20.97
CA GLU A 227 -8.44 17.58 21.56
C GLU A 227 -8.94 18.65 20.57
N LEU A 228 -8.59 18.51 19.28
CA LEU A 228 -9.07 19.42 18.23
C LEU A 228 -10.57 19.23 17.94
N ALA A 229 -11.08 17.99 17.99
CA ALA A 229 -12.50 17.72 17.85
C ALA A 229 -13.30 18.33 19.02
N GLU A 230 -12.83 18.15 20.25
CA GLU A 230 -13.44 18.74 21.45
C GLU A 230 -13.33 20.27 21.44
N GLN A 231 -12.21 20.83 20.99
CA GLN A 231 -12.04 22.27 20.81
C GLN A 231 -13.01 22.82 19.77
N SER A 232 -13.18 22.13 18.64
CA SER A 232 -14.12 22.51 17.58
C SER A 232 -15.57 22.47 18.08
N GLN A 233 -15.94 21.44 18.86
CA GLN A 233 -17.24 21.37 19.51
C GLN A 233 -17.46 22.56 20.46
N LYS A 234 -16.50 22.86 21.34
CA LYS A 234 -16.60 23.98 22.31
C LYS A 234 -16.79 25.32 21.59
N VAL A 235 -15.99 25.58 20.56
CA VAL A 235 -16.11 26.81 19.76
C VAL A 235 -17.46 26.86 19.04
N CYS A 236 -17.91 25.75 18.46
CA CYS A 236 -19.19 25.69 17.75
C CYS A 236 -20.40 25.90 18.68
N LEU A 237 -20.38 25.29 19.88
CA LEU A 237 -21.44 25.47 20.88
C LEU A 237 -21.47 26.92 21.38
N ALA A 238 -20.31 27.50 21.67
CA ALA A 238 -20.26 28.86 22.20
C ALA A 238 -20.65 29.93 21.16
N LEU A 239 -20.32 29.71 19.87
CA LEU A 239 -20.84 30.55 18.78
C LEU A 239 -22.33 30.31 18.48
N GLY A 240 -22.83 29.10 18.76
CA GLY A 240 -24.20 28.67 18.51
C GLY A 240 -25.14 28.79 19.71
N ASP A 241 -24.72 29.45 20.80
CA ASP A 241 -25.42 29.49 22.09
C ASP A 241 -26.89 29.97 21.98
N TYR A 242 -27.16 30.87 21.03
CA TYR A 242 -28.50 31.39 20.76
C TYR A 242 -29.28 30.66 19.65
N LEU A 243 -28.69 29.64 19.00
CA LEU A 243 -29.30 28.90 17.89
C LEU A 243 -30.04 27.63 18.32
N ASN A 244 -30.02 27.27 19.60
CA ASN A 244 -30.49 25.96 20.09
C ASN A 244 -29.89 24.77 19.29
N VAL A 245 -28.63 24.91 18.87
CA VAL A 245 -27.94 23.91 18.06
C VAL A 245 -27.37 22.81 18.95
N GLN A 246 -27.59 21.54 18.56
CA GLN A 246 -27.01 20.39 19.21
C GLN A 246 -25.73 19.97 18.49
N VAL A 247 -24.60 20.00 19.19
CA VAL A 247 -23.28 19.64 18.66
C VAL A 247 -22.70 18.50 19.49
N HIS A 248 -22.42 17.37 18.87
CA HIS A 248 -21.86 16.20 19.55
C HIS A 248 -20.42 15.91 19.12
N VAL A 249 -19.60 15.45 20.07
CA VAL A 249 -18.21 15.06 19.81
C VAL A 249 -18.04 13.55 19.80
N CYS A 250 -17.63 13.02 18.65
CA CYS A 250 -17.39 11.60 18.40
C CYS A 250 -15.89 11.31 18.44
N VAL A 251 -15.38 10.93 19.61
CA VAL A 251 -13.97 10.61 19.85
C VAL A 251 -13.81 9.27 20.56
N GLY A 252 -12.70 8.57 20.29
CA GLY A 252 -12.38 7.32 20.97
C GLY A 252 -12.19 7.50 22.49
N GLY A 253 -12.41 6.44 23.27
CA GLY A 253 -12.26 6.47 24.74
C GLY A 253 -13.55 6.72 25.52
N LYS A 254 -14.66 7.11 24.85
CA LYS A 254 -16.01 7.19 25.43
C LYS A 254 -16.85 5.98 25.00
N ARG A 255 -17.86 5.59 25.78
CA ARG A 255 -18.70 4.42 25.43
C ARG A 255 -19.51 4.72 24.17
N VAL A 256 -19.64 3.73 23.30
CA VAL A 256 -20.42 3.84 22.04
C VAL A 256 -21.90 4.09 22.33
N SER A 257 -22.41 3.46 23.39
CA SER A 257 -23.78 3.65 23.89
C SER A 257 -24.14 5.12 24.11
N ASP A 258 -23.18 5.92 24.59
CA ASP A 258 -23.40 7.31 24.96
C ASP A 258 -23.54 8.18 23.70
N ASP A 259 -22.76 7.87 22.66
CA ASP A 259 -22.89 8.50 21.35
C ASP A 259 -24.23 8.13 20.70
N ILE A 260 -24.61 6.84 20.72
CA ILE A 260 -25.90 6.37 20.17
C ILE A 260 -27.06 7.10 20.84
N HIS A 261 -27.07 7.16 22.17
CA HIS A 261 -28.14 7.83 22.92
C HIS A 261 -28.21 9.33 22.60
N THR A 262 -27.05 9.98 22.42
CA THR A 262 -26.99 11.40 22.05
C THR A 262 -27.51 11.60 20.62
N PHE A 263 -27.19 10.70 19.69
CA PHE A 263 -27.75 10.74 18.33
C PHE A 263 -29.26 10.50 18.29
N GLU A 264 -29.79 9.60 19.11
CA GLU A 264 -31.24 9.37 19.27
C GLU A 264 -31.95 10.61 19.86
N ALA A 265 -31.28 11.34 20.74
CA ALA A 265 -31.76 12.62 21.27
C ALA A 265 -31.77 13.74 20.21
N GLY A 266 -31.06 13.56 19.10
CA GLY A 266 -31.00 14.50 17.97
C GLY A 266 -29.79 15.42 18.04
N VAL A 267 -28.99 15.43 16.97
CA VAL A 267 -27.74 16.20 16.85
C VAL A 267 -27.71 16.85 15.47
N HIS A 268 -27.32 18.13 15.38
CA HIS A 268 -27.26 18.84 14.11
C HIS A 268 -25.84 18.90 13.53
N ILE A 269 -24.83 18.98 14.41
CA ILE A 269 -23.41 19.06 14.00
C ILE A 269 -22.61 18.00 14.74
N VAL A 270 -21.81 17.24 14.00
CA VAL A 270 -20.89 16.25 14.57
C VAL A 270 -19.46 16.75 14.43
N SER A 271 -18.71 16.76 15.51
CA SER A 271 -17.26 16.94 15.47
C SER A 271 -16.58 15.65 15.91
N GLY A 272 -15.55 15.17 15.24
CA GLY A 272 -14.93 13.93 15.68
C GLY A 272 -13.68 13.51 14.93
N THR A 273 -13.04 12.50 15.49
CA THR A 273 -11.93 11.81 14.84
C THR A 273 -12.47 10.89 13.75
N PRO A 274 -11.85 10.82 12.56
CA PRO A 274 -12.33 10.00 11.44
C PRO A 274 -12.70 8.56 11.84
N GLY A 275 -11.87 7.89 12.66
CA GLY A 275 -12.12 6.51 13.08
C GLY A 275 -13.41 6.33 13.89
N ARG A 276 -13.69 7.22 14.87
CA ARG A 276 -14.90 7.11 15.69
C ARG A 276 -16.15 7.53 14.91
N VAL A 277 -16.07 8.60 14.12
CA VAL A 277 -17.18 9.03 13.26
C VAL A 277 -17.53 7.92 12.25
N PHE A 278 -16.53 7.32 11.61
CA PHE A 278 -16.72 6.20 10.69
C PHE A 278 -17.39 5.00 11.37
N HIS A 279 -16.98 4.66 12.59
CA HIS A 279 -17.64 3.62 13.39
C HIS A 279 -19.12 3.96 13.66
N MET A 280 -19.46 5.20 14.02
CA MET A 280 -20.85 5.62 14.24
C MET A 280 -21.69 5.58 12.95
N ILE A 281 -21.09 5.92 11.81
CA ILE A 281 -21.74 5.83 10.50
C ILE A 281 -22.00 4.36 10.13
N GLN A 282 -21.03 3.47 10.36
CA GLN A 282 -21.22 2.02 10.19
C GLN A 282 -22.35 1.51 11.10
N GLN A 283 -22.37 1.88 12.37
CA GLN A 283 -23.44 1.49 13.29
C GLN A 283 -24.83 1.99 12.87
N ARG A 284 -24.94 3.22 12.33
CA ARG A 284 -26.22 3.75 11.82
C ARG A 284 -26.64 3.07 10.52
N LEU A 285 -25.73 2.81 9.59
CA LEU A 285 -25.99 1.98 8.40
C LEU A 285 -26.46 0.57 8.79
N ASP A 286 -26.02 0.09 9.94
CA ASP A 286 -26.41 -1.21 10.49
C ASP A 286 -27.78 -1.17 11.19
N ALA A 287 -28.20 -0.01 11.72
CA ALA A 287 -29.44 0.16 12.50
C ALA A 287 -30.62 0.74 11.70
N SER A 288 -30.39 1.52 10.64
CA SER A 288 -31.44 2.13 9.81
C SER A 288 -32.08 1.18 8.80
N THR A 289 -31.79 -0.12 8.89
CA THR A 289 -32.51 -1.18 8.21
C THR A 289 -33.03 -2.15 9.26
N PRO A 290 -34.34 -2.20 9.55
CA PRO A 290 -34.95 -3.39 10.13
C PRO A 290 -35.08 -4.44 9.01
N GLU A 291 -33.98 -4.72 8.32
CA GLU A 291 -33.77 -6.02 7.72
C GLU A 291 -32.80 -6.72 8.65
N VAL A 292 -33.16 -7.90 9.12
CA VAL A 292 -32.20 -8.87 9.63
C VAL A 292 -31.08 -8.91 8.59
N LYS A 293 -29.93 -8.28 8.86
CA LYS A 293 -28.81 -8.33 7.91
C LYS A 293 -28.57 -9.79 7.62
N PRO A 294 -28.82 -10.27 6.39
CA PRO A 294 -28.60 -11.66 6.10
C PRO A 294 -27.14 -11.90 6.42
N LYS A 295 -26.88 -12.92 7.26
CA LYS A 295 -25.51 -13.34 7.56
C LYS A 295 -24.81 -13.45 6.19
N PRO A 296 -23.68 -12.76 5.98
CA PRO A 296 -23.05 -12.73 4.67
C PRO A 296 -22.82 -14.16 4.21
N HIS A 297 -23.29 -14.47 3.00
CA HIS A 297 -23.19 -15.82 2.46
C HIS A 297 -21.70 -16.24 2.47
N PRO A 298 -21.34 -17.44 2.95
CA PRO A 298 -19.96 -17.82 3.25
C PRO A 298 -19.02 -17.80 2.02
N PHE A 299 -19.59 -17.91 0.83
CA PHE A 299 -18.85 -18.02 -0.43
C PHE A 299 -19.13 -16.92 -1.44
N GLN A 300 -20.22 -16.14 -1.26
CA GLN A 300 -20.67 -15.22 -2.29
C GLN A 300 -19.75 -14.00 -2.34
N GLY A 301 -19.29 -13.60 -3.53
CA GLY A 301 -18.38 -12.46 -3.69
C GLY A 301 -16.93 -12.74 -3.26
N ARG A 302 -16.56 -14.01 -3.03
CA ARG A 302 -15.18 -14.41 -2.74
C ARG A 302 -14.36 -14.62 -4.01
N THR A 303 -13.05 -14.53 -3.84
CA THR A 303 -12.07 -14.83 -4.88
C THR A 303 -11.41 -16.17 -4.60
N VAL A 304 -11.17 -16.92 -5.66
CA VAL A 304 -10.35 -18.12 -5.69
C VAL A 304 -9.20 -17.85 -6.66
N ALA A 305 -8.14 -17.23 -6.16
CA ALA A 305 -6.91 -16.93 -6.87
C ALA A 305 -5.90 -18.09 -6.79
N ILE A 306 -5.80 -18.72 -5.61
CA ILE A 306 -4.90 -19.84 -5.33
C ILE A 306 -5.66 -20.99 -4.65
N VAL A 307 -5.04 -22.18 -4.54
CA VAL A 307 -5.68 -23.38 -3.94
C VAL A 307 -6.10 -23.12 -2.49
N ASN A 308 -5.26 -22.43 -1.73
CA ASN A 308 -5.47 -22.17 -0.31
C ASN A 308 -6.53 -21.08 0.00
N ASP A 309 -7.11 -20.42 -1.01
CA ASP A 309 -8.24 -19.50 -0.79
C ASP A 309 -9.51 -20.23 -0.33
N LEU A 310 -9.59 -21.54 -0.58
CA LEU A 310 -10.55 -22.44 0.04
C LEU A 310 -9.84 -23.21 1.16
N THR A 311 -10.38 -23.12 2.37
CA THR A 311 -9.93 -23.95 3.49
C THR A 311 -10.22 -25.42 3.22
N LEU A 312 -9.59 -26.33 3.98
CA LEU A 312 -9.76 -27.77 3.77
C LEU A 312 -11.24 -28.23 3.89
N SER A 313 -12.00 -27.67 4.84
CA SER A 313 -13.42 -27.97 5.00
C SER A 313 -14.26 -27.45 3.83
N GLU A 314 -13.89 -26.30 3.26
CA GLU A 314 -14.54 -25.73 2.08
C GLU A 314 -14.22 -26.52 0.80
N GLN A 315 -12.99 -27.03 0.67
CA GLN A 315 -12.61 -27.97 -0.40
C GLN A 315 -13.41 -29.27 -0.28
N TRP A 316 -13.53 -29.84 0.92
CA TRP A 316 -14.39 -31.00 1.16
C TRP A 316 -15.85 -30.73 0.80
N TYR A 317 -16.35 -29.56 1.15
CA TYR A 317 -17.70 -29.15 0.78
C TYR A 317 -17.88 -29.08 -0.74
N LEU A 318 -16.92 -28.50 -1.48
CA LEU A 318 -16.87 -28.53 -2.94
C LEU A 318 -16.92 -29.97 -3.48
N TYR A 319 -16.12 -30.88 -2.92
CA TYR A 319 -16.05 -32.27 -3.38
C TYR A 319 -17.32 -33.06 -3.08
N HIS A 320 -17.91 -32.90 -1.91
CA HIS A 320 -19.18 -33.54 -1.57
C HIS A 320 -20.32 -33.06 -2.46
N LYS A 321 -20.45 -31.74 -2.70
CA LYS A 321 -21.45 -31.21 -3.62
C LYS A 321 -21.22 -31.67 -5.07
N THR A 322 -19.97 -31.80 -5.48
CA THR A 322 -19.63 -32.35 -6.82
C THR A 322 -20.04 -33.81 -6.94
N ARG A 323 -19.83 -34.60 -5.88
CA ARG A 323 -20.28 -35.99 -5.81
C ARG A 323 -21.81 -36.09 -5.84
N GLU A 324 -22.51 -35.30 -5.02
CA GLU A 324 -23.97 -35.24 -5.00
C GLU A 324 -24.54 -34.92 -6.39
N LEU A 325 -23.94 -33.97 -7.11
CA LEU A 325 -24.33 -33.63 -8.48
C LEU A 325 -24.19 -34.83 -9.42
N LYS A 326 -23.04 -35.52 -9.40
CA LYS A 326 -22.81 -36.70 -10.23
C LYS A 326 -23.77 -37.86 -9.89
N GLU A 327 -24.02 -38.10 -8.61
CA GLU A 327 -24.98 -39.11 -8.15
C GLU A 327 -26.40 -38.77 -8.61
N SER A 328 -26.82 -37.52 -8.50
CA SER A 328 -28.11 -37.04 -8.99
C SER A 328 -28.30 -37.25 -10.50
N ILE A 329 -27.25 -36.99 -11.30
CA ILE A 329 -27.25 -37.25 -12.74
C ILE A 329 -27.38 -38.74 -13.02
N ARG A 330 -26.59 -39.58 -12.32
CA ARG A 330 -26.63 -41.04 -12.49
C ARG A 330 -28.01 -41.62 -12.15
N GLN A 331 -28.69 -41.06 -11.16
CA GLN A 331 -30.03 -41.49 -10.73
C GLN A 331 -31.16 -40.87 -11.57
N GLY A 332 -30.87 -39.93 -12.48
CA GLY A 332 -31.90 -39.25 -13.27
C GLY A 332 -32.81 -38.31 -12.44
N THR A 333 -32.30 -37.80 -11.31
CA THR A 333 -33.06 -36.87 -10.45
C THR A 333 -32.99 -35.42 -10.97
N SER A 334 -33.92 -34.56 -10.53
CA SER A 334 -33.86 -33.13 -10.91
C SER A 334 -32.56 -32.48 -10.44
N LEU A 335 -31.99 -31.66 -11.31
CA LEU A 335 -30.75 -30.93 -11.07
C LEU A 335 -30.99 -29.47 -10.66
N ASP A 336 -32.25 -29.05 -10.52
CA ASP A 336 -32.61 -27.64 -10.27
C ASP A 336 -32.00 -27.12 -8.95
N ARG A 337 -31.86 -27.98 -7.95
CA ARG A 337 -31.21 -27.65 -6.67
C ARG A 337 -29.73 -27.25 -6.80
N PHE A 338 -29.08 -27.57 -7.92
CA PHE A 338 -27.68 -27.20 -8.18
C PHE A 338 -27.55 -25.93 -9.02
N ARG A 339 -28.65 -25.39 -9.57
CA ARG A 339 -28.65 -24.19 -10.40
C ARG A 339 -28.77 -22.94 -9.53
N LEU A 340 -28.10 -21.85 -9.94
CA LEU A 340 -28.15 -20.59 -9.20
C LEU A 340 -29.57 -20.01 -9.26
N ARG A 341 -30.07 -19.51 -8.13
CA ARG A 341 -31.44 -18.94 -8.04
C ARG A 341 -31.58 -17.56 -8.67
N ASN A 342 -30.49 -16.80 -8.77
CA ASN A 342 -30.52 -15.41 -9.23
C ASN A 342 -30.22 -15.29 -10.73
N ALA A 343 -31.26 -15.15 -11.55
CA ALA A 343 -31.17 -15.01 -13.01
C ALA A 343 -30.46 -13.73 -13.48
N GLU A 344 -30.35 -12.71 -12.63
CA GLU A 344 -29.68 -11.43 -12.94
C GLU A 344 -28.15 -11.52 -12.81
N SER A 345 -27.63 -12.63 -12.28
CA SER A 345 -26.19 -12.85 -12.12
C SER A 345 -25.55 -13.18 -13.47
N ALA A 346 -24.38 -12.59 -13.72
CA ALA A 346 -23.66 -12.73 -14.98
C ALA A 346 -22.32 -13.44 -14.78
N VAL A 347 -21.95 -14.31 -15.73
CA VAL A 347 -20.60 -14.91 -15.78
C VAL A 347 -19.82 -14.32 -16.95
N TYR A 348 -18.68 -13.74 -16.63
CA TYR A 348 -17.74 -13.19 -17.59
C TYR A 348 -16.54 -14.13 -17.68
N THR A 349 -16.38 -14.76 -18.85
CA THR A 349 -15.23 -15.63 -19.13
C THR A 349 -14.19 -14.84 -19.91
N ILE A 350 -13.11 -14.46 -19.23
CA ILE A 350 -12.05 -13.59 -19.76
C ILE A 350 -10.80 -14.43 -19.95
N PHE A 351 -10.51 -14.79 -21.20
CA PHE A 351 -9.39 -15.66 -21.55
C PHE A 351 -8.41 -14.87 -22.42
N MET A 352 -7.31 -14.43 -21.82
CA MET A 352 -6.21 -13.73 -22.51
C MET A 352 -5.14 -14.69 -23.04
N GLU A 353 -5.27 -15.99 -22.74
CA GLU A 353 -4.45 -17.06 -23.28
C GLU A 353 -5.30 -18.12 -23.97
N ASP A 354 -4.72 -18.75 -24.99
CA ASP A 354 -5.35 -19.87 -25.68
C ASP A 354 -5.66 -21.01 -24.69
N SER A 355 -6.94 -21.39 -24.64
CA SER A 355 -7.43 -22.44 -23.76
C SER A 355 -8.81 -22.91 -24.16
N THR A 356 -8.90 -24.02 -24.87
CA THR A 356 -10.20 -24.59 -25.26
C THR A 356 -10.88 -25.29 -24.08
N ARG A 357 -10.21 -26.28 -23.47
CA ARG A 357 -10.83 -27.15 -22.46
C ARG A 357 -11.31 -26.38 -21.23
N THR A 358 -10.48 -25.48 -20.69
CA THR A 358 -10.85 -24.69 -19.50
C THR A 358 -11.98 -23.70 -19.81
N LYS A 359 -11.93 -23.03 -20.96
CA LYS A 359 -12.95 -22.05 -21.40
C LYS A 359 -14.29 -22.72 -21.62
N GLU A 360 -14.33 -23.79 -22.40
CA GLU A 360 -15.55 -24.52 -22.73
C GLU A 360 -16.21 -25.13 -21.49
N SER A 361 -15.43 -25.71 -20.57
CA SER A 361 -16.00 -26.28 -19.34
C SER A 361 -16.57 -25.22 -18.39
N PHE A 362 -15.97 -24.02 -18.29
CA PHE A 362 -16.58 -22.91 -17.55
C PHE A 362 -17.80 -22.32 -18.28
N ARG A 363 -17.76 -22.20 -19.61
CA ARG A 363 -18.92 -21.73 -20.39
C ARG A 363 -20.11 -22.67 -20.20
N ASN A 364 -19.89 -23.97 -20.37
CA ASN A 364 -20.93 -24.98 -20.19
C ASN A 364 -21.41 -25.05 -18.72
N ALA A 365 -20.53 -24.81 -17.75
CA ALA A 365 -20.93 -24.74 -16.34
C ALA A 365 -21.82 -23.52 -16.07
N ALA A 366 -21.52 -22.36 -16.66
CA ALA A 366 -22.36 -21.17 -16.56
C ALA A 366 -23.71 -21.35 -17.30
N GLU A 367 -23.72 -22.02 -18.47
CA GLU A 367 -24.94 -22.41 -19.18
C GLU A 367 -25.80 -23.37 -18.34
N PHE A 368 -25.18 -24.29 -17.59
CA PHE A 368 -25.90 -25.15 -16.65
C PHE A 368 -26.65 -24.33 -15.59
N HIS A 369 -26.09 -23.24 -15.10
CA HIS A 369 -26.77 -22.33 -14.18
C HIS A 369 -27.80 -21.41 -14.85
N GLY A 370 -27.92 -21.41 -16.19
CA GLY A 370 -28.83 -20.54 -16.93
C GLY A 370 -28.40 -19.07 -16.97
N MET A 371 -27.11 -18.79 -16.78
CA MET A 371 -26.59 -17.43 -16.65
C MET A 371 -26.25 -16.80 -17.99
N LYS A 372 -26.29 -15.46 -18.06
CA LYS A 372 -25.73 -14.73 -19.20
C LYS A 372 -24.21 -14.92 -19.22
N VAL A 373 -23.71 -15.58 -20.26
CA VAL A 373 -22.27 -15.79 -20.45
C VAL A 373 -21.73 -14.80 -21.46
N ASN A 374 -20.80 -13.95 -21.02
CA ASN A 374 -20.04 -13.11 -21.92
C ASN A 374 -18.63 -13.70 -22.11
N VAL A 375 -18.27 -13.93 -23.37
CA VAL A 375 -16.95 -14.46 -23.74
C VAL A 375 -16.09 -13.32 -24.25
N PHE A 376 -15.05 -12.99 -23.48
CA PHE A 376 -14.05 -11.99 -23.88
C PHE A 376 -12.81 -12.69 -24.41
N ASP A 377 -12.54 -12.48 -25.70
CA ASP A 377 -11.30 -12.90 -26.35
C ASP A 377 -10.33 -11.71 -26.41
N ALA A 378 -9.12 -11.87 -25.90
CA ALA A 378 -8.10 -10.82 -25.94
C ALA A 378 -7.70 -10.44 -27.38
N LYS A 379 -7.86 -11.34 -28.36
CA LYS A 379 -7.53 -11.06 -29.77
C LYS A 379 -8.49 -10.08 -30.44
N THR A 380 -9.64 -9.79 -29.85
CA THR A 380 -10.69 -8.94 -30.46
C THR A 380 -11.19 -7.81 -29.54
N SER A 381 -10.62 -7.64 -28.35
CA SER A 381 -11.08 -6.70 -27.32
C SER A 381 -10.19 -5.47 -27.15
N SER A 382 -10.68 -4.50 -26.38
CA SER A 382 -9.97 -3.24 -26.03
C SER A 382 -8.63 -3.45 -25.32
N PHE A 383 -8.33 -4.65 -24.84
CA PHE A 383 -6.99 -5.02 -24.36
C PHE A 383 -5.89 -4.77 -25.41
N GLN A 384 -6.19 -4.85 -26.71
CA GLN A 384 -5.26 -4.46 -27.78
C GLN A 384 -4.95 -2.96 -27.82
N LYS A 385 -5.80 -2.13 -27.20
CA LYS A 385 -5.63 -0.68 -27.09
C LYS A 385 -4.88 -0.28 -25.81
N ASN A 386 -4.19 -1.22 -25.16
CA ASN A 386 -3.45 -1.02 -23.91
C ASN A 386 -4.34 -0.58 -22.72
N GLU A 387 -5.59 -1.02 -22.67
CA GLU A 387 -6.46 -0.81 -21.51
C GLU A 387 -6.01 -1.69 -20.32
N THR A 388 -6.10 -1.15 -19.10
CA THR A 388 -5.81 -1.93 -17.89
C THR A 388 -6.90 -2.98 -17.65
N ILE A 389 -6.54 -4.11 -17.02
CA ILE A 389 -7.55 -5.12 -16.68
C ILE A 389 -8.53 -4.59 -15.65
N THR A 390 -8.08 -3.72 -14.74
CA THR A 390 -8.97 -3.11 -13.75
C THR A 390 -10.09 -2.32 -14.43
N ASP A 391 -9.76 -1.49 -15.43
CA ASP A 391 -10.75 -0.63 -16.08
C ASP A 391 -11.77 -1.42 -16.90
N THR A 392 -11.31 -2.43 -17.63
CA THR A 392 -12.22 -3.34 -18.32
C THR A 392 -13.19 -4.00 -17.35
N ILE A 393 -12.71 -4.48 -16.18
CA ILE A 393 -13.57 -5.13 -15.19
C ILE A 393 -14.53 -4.13 -14.52
N LYS A 394 -14.08 -2.91 -14.17
CA LYS A 394 -14.94 -1.84 -13.63
C LYS A 394 -16.12 -1.56 -14.56
N MET A 395 -15.85 -1.51 -15.87
CA MET A 395 -16.89 -1.33 -16.90
C MET A 395 -17.86 -2.53 -16.92
N LEU A 396 -17.36 -3.77 -16.88
CA LEU A 396 -18.19 -4.97 -16.92
C LEU A 396 -19.07 -5.14 -15.67
N CYS A 397 -18.57 -4.76 -14.49
CA CYS A 397 -19.37 -4.72 -13.27
C CYS A 397 -20.60 -3.81 -13.42
N GLY A 398 -20.50 -2.73 -14.20
CA GLY A 398 -21.62 -1.83 -14.48
C GLY A 398 -22.67 -2.39 -15.44
N TYR A 399 -22.41 -3.51 -16.12
CA TYR A 399 -23.34 -4.13 -17.07
C TYR A 399 -24.28 -5.17 -16.46
N SER A 400 -24.00 -5.60 -15.22
CA SER A 400 -24.81 -6.58 -14.51
C SER A 400 -25.65 -5.89 -13.45
N THR A 401 -26.94 -6.20 -13.45
CA THR A 401 -27.92 -5.84 -12.42
C THR A 401 -27.78 -6.73 -11.18
N GLY A 402 -27.25 -7.95 -11.34
CA GLY A 402 -26.97 -8.90 -10.28
C GLY A 402 -25.48 -9.07 -9.98
N GLN A 403 -25.13 -10.22 -9.41
CA GLN A 403 -23.73 -10.51 -9.08
C GLN A 403 -22.92 -10.80 -10.35
N SER A 404 -21.72 -10.22 -10.43
CA SER A 404 -20.76 -10.50 -11.50
C SER A 404 -19.74 -11.55 -11.05
N LEU A 405 -19.67 -12.66 -11.77
CA LEU A 405 -18.66 -13.70 -11.58
C LEU A 405 -17.66 -13.65 -12.74
N PHE A 406 -16.39 -13.43 -12.43
CA PHE A 406 -15.32 -13.34 -13.42
C PHE A 406 -14.45 -14.60 -13.37
N VAL A 407 -14.41 -15.33 -14.48
CA VAL A 407 -13.48 -16.45 -14.68
C VAL A 407 -12.34 -15.92 -15.54
N ILE A 408 -11.14 -15.82 -14.97
CA ILE A 408 -10.02 -15.12 -15.61
C ILE A 408 -8.88 -16.10 -15.87
N ARG A 409 -8.40 -16.12 -17.12
CA ARG A 409 -7.13 -16.76 -17.50
C ARG A 409 -6.20 -15.74 -18.11
N SER A 410 -4.97 -15.67 -17.59
CA SER A 410 -4.03 -14.58 -17.87
C SER A 410 -2.59 -15.06 -18.03
N LYS A 411 -1.76 -14.32 -18.79
CA LYS A 411 -0.29 -14.44 -18.72
C LYS A 411 0.29 -13.77 -17.48
N VAL A 412 -0.43 -12.78 -16.99
CA VAL A 412 -0.05 -11.93 -15.85
C VAL A 412 -0.51 -12.61 -14.57
N GLU A 413 0.43 -12.83 -13.67
CA GLU A 413 0.29 -13.54 -12.40
C GLU A 413 -0.26 -12.64 -11.29
N GLY A 414 -1.17 -13.14 -10.46
CA GLY A 414 -1.75 -12.40 -9.34
C GLY A 414 -2.91 -11.47 -9.68
N VAL A 415 -3.41 -11.53 -10.92
CA VAL A 415 -4.51 -10.67 -11.41
C VAL A 415 -5.78 -10.79 -10.56
N CYS A 416 -6.22 -12.01 -10.25
CA CYS A 416 -7.44 -12.20 -9.46
C CYS A 416 -7.32 -11.60 -8.04
N ARG A 417 -6.13 -11.68 -7.43
CA ARG A 417 -5.86 -11.09 -6.11
C ARG A 417 -5.91 -9.56 -6.18
N TRP A 418 -5.33 -8.96 -7.22
CA TRP A 418 -5.43 -7.52 -7.42
C TRP A 418 -6.89 -7.06 -7.65
N LEU A 419 -7.64 -7.78 -8.49
CA LEU A 419 -9.02 -7.44 -8.81
C LEU A 419 -9.95 -7.60 -7.60
N GLU A 420 -9.71 -8.58 -6.72
CA GLU A 420 -10.43 -8.70 -5.46
C GLU A 420 -10.41 -7.41 -4.64
N GLU A 421 -9.26 -6.76 -4.54
CA GLU A 421 -9.08 -5.54 -3.76
C GLU A 421 -9.65 -4.33 -4.48
N SER A 422 -9.17 -4.10 -5.71
CA SER A 422 -9.52 -2.91 -6.50
C SER A 422 -11.00 -2.87 -6.89
N ILE A 423 -11.56 -4.00 -7.32
CA ILE A 423 -12.97 -4.09 -7.72
C ILE A 423 -13.86 -4.27 -6.51
N GLY A 424 -13.40 -4.93 -5.45
CA GLY A 424 -14.12 -4.99 -4.18
C GLY A 424 -14.38 -3.58 -3.62
N GLU A 425 -13.37 -2.71 -3.66
CA GLU A 425 -13.50 -1.29 -3.29
C GLU A 425 -14.46 -0.53 -4.20
N TYR A 426 -14.31 -0.72 -5.52
CA TYR A 426 -15.15 -0.08 -6.52
C TYR A 426 -16.63 -0.46 -6.38
N CYS A 427 -16.95 -1.76 -6.29
CA CYS A 427 -18.31 -2.26 -6.09
C CYS A 427 -18.93 -1.68 -4.82
N ARG A 428 -18.18 -1.65 -3.71
CA ARG A 428 -18.67 -1.09 -2.45
C ARG A 428 -18.98 0.41 -2.56
N THR A 429 -18.10 1.16 -3.21
CA THR A 429 -18.28 2.62 -3.41
C THR A 429 -19.47 2.92 -4.32
N ARG A 430 -19.76 2.05 -5.29
CA ARG A 430 -20.86 2.22 -6.27
C ARG A 430 -22.18 1.57 -5.84
N GLY A 431 -22.19 0.82 -4.73
CA GLY A 431 -23.36 0.05 -4.31
C GLY A 431 -23.66 -1.15 -5.20
N TYR A 432 -22.68 -1.67 -5.95
CA TYR A 432 -22.84 -2.88 -6.74
C TYR A 432 -22.62 -4.14 -5.87
N PRO A 433 -23.25 -5.27 -6.22
CA PRO A 433 -22.91 -6.55 -5.62
C PRO A 433 -21.40 -6.84 -5.71
N ARG A 434 -20.84 -7.41 -4.65
CA ARG A 434 -19.42 -7.78 -4.64
C ARG A 434 -19.14 -8.81 -5.73
N ALA A 435 -18.22 -8.48 -6.63
CA ALA A 435 -17.79 -9.38 -7.69
C ALA A 435 -17.00 -10.56 -7.13
N SER A 436 -17.14 -11.73 -7.77
CA SER A 436 -16.34 -12.93 -7.48
C SER A 436 -15.31 -13.14 -8.59
N PHE A 437 -14.10 -13.59 -8.25
CA PHE A 437 -13.05 -13.88 -9.22
C PHE A 437 -12.55 -15.31 -9.09
N ILE A 438 -12.47 -16.04 -10.20
CA ILE A 438 -11.97 -17.42 -10.25
C ILE A 438 -10.76 -17.45 -11.19
N ASN A 439 -9.61 -17.87 -10.67
CA ASN A 439 -8.40 -18.09 -11.45
C ASN A 439 -8.52 -19.40 -12.27
N ALA A 440 -8.60 -19.24 -13.58
CA ALA A 440 -8.60 -20.31 -14.59
C ALA A 440 -7.19 -20.56 -15.19
N GLY A 441 -6.16 -20.04 -14.53
CA GLY A 441 -4.75 -20.15 -14.84
C GLY A 441 -4.09 -18.78 -15.01
N ASP A 442 -3.04 -18.50 -14.25
CA ASP A 442 -2.25 -17.28 -14.39
C ASP A 442 -0.74 -17.57 -14.57
N GLY A 443 -0.19 -17.23 -15.74
CA GLY A 443 1.23 -17.40 -16.05
C GLY A 443 1.75 -18.81 -15.75
N ARG A 444 2.81 -18.87 -14.94
CA ARG A 444 3.44 -20.08 -14.36
C ARG A 444 3.08 -20.25 -12.87
N HIS A 445 2.27 -19.35 -12.31
CA HIS A 445 1.95 -19.27 -10.90
C HIS A 445 0.96 -20.37 -10.50
N GLU A 446 -0.33 -20.22 -10.80
CA GLU A 446 -1.38 -21.06 -10.21
C GLU A 446 -2.47 -21.48 -11.20
N HIS A 447 -3.16 -22.59 -10.91
CA HIS A 447 -4.38 -23.02 -11.58
C HIS A 447 -5.31 -23.78 -10.60
N PRO A 448 -5.93 -23.08 -9.62
CA PRO A 448 -6.64 -23.72 -8.52
C PRO A 448 -7.83 -24.58 -8.98
N SER A 449 -8.60 -24.11 -9.97
CA SER A 449 -9.73 -24.87 -10.52
C SER A 449 -9.32 -26.18 -11.21
N GLN A 450 -8.07 -26.32 -11.64
CA GLN A 450 -7.52 -27.58 -12.14
C GLN A 450 -7.07 -28.47 -10.99
N GLU A 451 -6.53 -27.90 -9.91
CA GLU A 451 -6.18 -28.71 -8.75
C GLU A 451 -7.40 -29.35 -8.10
N PHE A 452 -8.49 -28.59 -7.92
CA PHE A 452 -9.71 -29.12 -7.32
C PHE A 452 -10.32 -30.28 -8.11
N LEU A 453 -10.33 -30.20 -9.45
CA LEU A 453 -10.85 -31.30 -10.26
C LEU A 453 -9.90 -32.51 -10.28
N ASP A 454 -8.59 -32.28 -10.15
CA ASP A 454 -7.59 -33.35 -10.06
C ASP A 454 -7.74 -34.11 -8.74
N GLU A 455 -7.81 -33.40 -7.61
CA GLU A 455 -8.06 -33.98 -6.29
C GLU A 455 -9.36 -34.77 -6.24
N PHE A 456 -10.46 -34.21 -6.78
CA PHE A 456 -11.73 -34.91 -6.90
C PHE A 456 -11.59 -36.20 -7.71
N SER A 457 -10.81 -36.18 -8.79
CA SER A 457 -10.57 -37.36 -9.63
C SER A 457 -9.73 -38.43 -8.92
N PHE A 458 -8.75 -38.01 -8.12
CA PHE A 458 -7.96 -38.93 -7.28
C PHE A 458 -8.80 -39.55 -6.17
N LEU A 459 -9.69 -38.77 -5.54
CA LEU A 459 -10.64 -39.27 -4.56
C LEU A 459 -11.55 -40.33 -5.17
N GLU A 460 -12.10 -40.09 -6.36
CA GLU A 460 -12.91 -41.09 -7.06
C GLU A 460 -12.12 -42.37 -7.38
N GLN A 461 -10.89 -42.24 -7.91
CA GLN A 461 -10.03 -43.39 -8.19
C GLN A 461 -9.78 -44.23 -6.92
N LYS A 462 -9.54 -43.58 -5.79
CA LYS A 462 -9.25 -44.22 -4.51
C LYS A 462 -10.49 -44.67 -3.74
N GLY A 463 -11.69 -44.50 -4.29
CA GLY A 463 -12.92 -44.83 -3.58
C GLY A 463 -13.10 -43.99 -2.30
N TRP A 464 -12.67 -42.73 -2.33
CA TRP A 464 -12.73 -41.76 -1.23
C TRP A 464 -11.86 -42.08 -0.01
N ASP A 465 -10.88 -42.98 -0.16
CA ASP A 465 -9.86 -43.22 0.87
C ASP A 465 -8.87 -42.05 0.95
N THR A 466 -8.77 -41.44 2.14
CA THR A 466 -7.90 -40.29 2.43
C THR A 466 -6.71 -40.64 3.32
N SER A 467 -6.51 -41.93 3.63
CA SER A 467 -5.43 -42.39 4.50
C SER A 467 -4.05 -42.02 3.96
N SER A 468 -3.85 -42.15 2.65
CA SER A 468 -2.63 -41.75 1.96
C SER A 468 -2.83 -41.64 0.46
N ILE A 469 -2.04 -40.78 -0.20
CA ILE A 469 -1.88 -40.76 -1.65
C ILE A 469 -0.41 -40.97 -2.00
N HIS A 470 -0.16 -41.78 -3.02
CA HIS A 470 1.16 -41.95 -3.64
C HIS A 470 1.04 -41.56 -5.10
N LEU A 471 1.62 -40.41 -5.45
CA LEU A 471 1.43 -39.72 -6.71
C LEU A 471 2.75 -39.57 -7.46
N VAL A 472 2.79 -39.97 -8.72
CA VAL A 472 3.86 -39.62 -9.65
C VAL A 472 3.51 -38.31 -10.33
N LEU A 473 4.42 -37.33 -10.30
CA LEU A 473 4.36 -36.11 -11.10
C LEU A 473 5.47 -36.17 -12.15
N LEU A 474 5.10 -36.10 -13.43
CA LEU A 474 6.02 -36.41 -14.51
C LEU A 474 5.86 -35.47 -15.70
N GLY A 475 6.98 -35.14 -16.34
CA GLY A 475 7.03 -34.32 -17.56
C GLY A 475 7.80 -33.02 -17.36
N ASP A 476 7.25 -31.91 -17.82
CA ASP A 476 7.76 -30.57 -17.51
C ASP A 476 7.23 -30.13 -16.14
N LEU A 477 8.05 -30.30 -15.10
CA LEU A 477 7.74 -29.89 -13.73
C LEU A 477 8.23 -28.46 -13.44
N PHE A 478 9.07 -27.91 -14.31
CA PHE A 478 9.63 -26.57 -14.17
C PHE A 478 8.63 -25.47 -14.58
N HIS A 479 7.89 -25.67 -15.67
CA HIS A 479 6.90 -24.72 -16.17
C HIS A 479 5.45 -25.09 -15.85
N GLY A 480 5.23 -26.30 -15.32
CA GLY A 480 3.92 -26.86 -15.10
C GLY A 480 3.17 -26.21 -13.95
N ARG A 481 2.43 -25.12 -14.19
CA ARG A 481 1.58 -24.48 -13.15
C ARG A 481 0.61 -25.44 -12.45
N THR A 482 0.13 -26.48 -13.15
CA THR A 482 -0.76 -27.49 -12.55
C THR A 482 -0.01 -28.41 -11.58
N VAL A 483 1.30 -28.56 -11.74
CA VAL A 483 2.18 -29.22 -10.77
C VAL A 483 2.49 -28.28 -9.61
N HIS A 484 2.67 -26.98 -9.87
CA HIS A 484 2.90 -25.98 -8.82
C HIS A 484 1.70 -25.90 -7.87
N SER A 485 0.47 -25.90 -8.39
CA SER A 485 -0.75 -25.96 -7.56
C SER A 485 -0.81 -27.20 -6.65
N LYS A 486 -0.19 -28.33 -7.02
CA LYS A 486 -0.13 -29.55 -6.20
C LYS A 486 0.78 -29.43 -4.98
N VAL A 487 1.69 -28.46 -4.98
CA VAL A 487 2.52 -28.13 -3.81
C VAL A 487 1.64 -27.61 -2.67
N ASP A 488 0.55 -26.92 -3.02
CA ASP A 488 -0.45 -26.39 -2.09
C ASP A 488 -1.71 -27.26 -1.99
N GLY A 489 -2.00 -28.08 -3.01
CA GLY A 489 -3.01 -29.14 -3.00
C GLY A 489 -2.54 -30.43 -2.34
N LEU A 490 -3.34 -31.50 -2.41
CA LEU A 490 -3.20 -32.83 -1.79
C LEU A 490 -3.37 -32.90 -0.27
N ARG A 491 -3.69 -31.77 0.38
CA ARG A 491 -3.85 -31.67 1.84
C ARG A 491 -5.07 -32.43 2.39
N ILE A 492 -5.97 -32.87 1.51
CA ILE A 492 -7.08 -33.76 1.84
C ILE A 492 -6.62 -35.16 2.27
N TYR A 493 -5.38 -35.56 1.95
CA TYR A 493 -4.79 -36.83 2.34
C TYR A 493 -3.95 -36.70 3.61
N ARG A 494 -4.04 -37.68 4.52
CA ARG A 494 -3.28 -37.68 5.78
C ARG A 494 -1.77 -37.90 5.58
N LYS A 495 -1.39 -38.62 4.53
CA LYS A 495 0.00 -38.88 4.15
C LYS A 495 0.15 -38.72 2.64
N VAL A 496 1.13 -37.95 2.21
CA VAL A 496 1.35 -37.63 0.80
C VAL A 496 2.75 -38.08 0.40
N TYR A 497 2.83 -39.02 -0.53
CA TYR A 497 4.07 -39.46 -1.16
C TYR A 497 4.09 -38.96 -2.60
N VAL A 498 5.15 -38.23 -2.99
CA VAL A 498 5.29 -37.67 -4.33
C VAL A 498 6.59 -38.16 -4.95
N ASP A 499 6.50 -38.77 -6.12
CA ASP A 499 7.65 -39.12 -6.95
C ASP A 499 7.73 -38.14 -8.12
N LEU A 500 8.76 -37.30 -8.12
CA LEU A 500 9.04 -36.34 -9.19
C LEU A 500 9.91 -37.03 -10.25
N ILE A 501 9.37 -37.19 -11.45
CA ILE A 501 10.08 -37.82 -12.58
C ILE A 501 10.32 -36.78 -13.67
N ALA A 502 11.53 -36.23 -13.69
CA ALA A 502 11.95 -35.25 -14.67
C ALA A 502 13.49 -35.16 -14.74
N PRO A 503 14.08 -35.04 -15.95
CA PRO A 503 15.48 -34.64 -16.11
C PRO A 503 15.78 -33.31 -15.40
N ALA A 504 17.06 -33.04 -15.13
CA ALA A 504 17.49 -31.84 -14.40
C ALA A 504 16.99 -30.53 -15.03
N GLU A 505 16.90 -30.48 -16.37
CA GLU A 505 16.40 -29.34 -17.13
C GLU A 505 14.87 -29.10 -16.96
N LEU A 506 14.13 -30.12 -16.55
CA LEU A 506 12.67 -30.12 -16.40
C LEU A 506 12.23 -30.25 -14.94
N ALA A 507 13.19 -30.29 -14.01
CA ALA A 507 12.95 -30.57 -12.61
C ALA A 507 12.12 -29.47 -11.94
N LEU A 508 11.37 -29.87 -10.92
CA LEU A 508 10.60 -28.95 -10.09
C LEU A 508 11.56 -27.93 -9.45
N PRO A 509 11.28 -26.62 -9.50
CA PRO A 509 12.16 -25.63 -8.89
C PRO A 509 12.29 -25.87 -7.38
N LYS A 510 13.48 -25.63 -6.84
CA LYS A 510 13.83 -25.97 -5.45
C LYS A 510 12.88 -25.36 -4.42
N MET A 511 12.44 -24.11 -4.64
CA MET A 511 11.44 -23.44 -3.81
C MET A 511 10.13 -24.25 -3.66
N TYR A 512 9.63 -24.85 -4.75
CA TYR A 512 8.42 -25.67 -4.71
C TYR A 512 8.65 -27.01 -4.01
N GLU A 513 9.82 -27.62 -4.24
CA GLU A 513 10.25 -28.84 -3.53
C GLU A 513 10.32 -28.61 -2.01
N ASP A 514 10.95 -27.52 -1.58
CA ASP A 514 11.10 -27.18 -0.17
C ASP A 514 9.75 -26.90 0.50
N ARG A 515 8.81 -26.25 -0.20
CA ARG A 515 7.43 -26.09 0.27
C ARG A 515 6.68 -27.42 0.40
N MET A 516 6.91 -28.39 -0.49
CA MET A 516 6.33 -29.74 -0.33
C MET A 516 6.88 -30.42 0.94
N LEU A 517 8.19 -30.35 1.16
CA LEU A 517 8.84 -30.93 2.34
C LEU A 517 8.36 -30.27 3.64
N ALA A 518 8.25 -28.94 3.67
CA ALA A 518 7.75 -28.18 4.82
C ALA A 518 6.32 -28.57 5.21
N LYS A 519 5.51 -29.04 4.25
CA LYS A 519 4.14 -29.54 4.48
C LYS A 519 4.08 -31.03 4.84
N GLY A 520 5.23 -31.68 5.00
CA GLY A 520 5.35 -33.07 5.40
C GLY A 520 5.17 -34.06 4.25
N TYR A 521 5.39 -33.66 3.00
CA TYR A 521 5.31 -34.59 1.86
C TYR A 521 6.58 -35.42 1.82
N VAL A 522 6.44 -36.70 1.51
CA VAL A 522 7.59 -37.57 1.27
C VAL A 522 7.92 -37.49 -0.22
N VAL A 523 8.95 -36.72 -0.57
CA VAL A 523 9.33 -36.46 -1.96
C VAL A 523 10.52 -37.33 -2.37
N ARG A 524 10.41 -38.05 -3.49
CA ARG A 524 11.53 -38.75 -4.15
C ARG A 524 11.71 -38.20 -5.56
N LYS A 525 12.94 -38.25 -6.08
CA LYS A 525 13.30 -37.67 -7.38
C LYS A 525 13.95 -38.72 -8.27
N PHE A 526 13.57 -38.71 -9.54
CA PHE A 526 14.07 -39.61 -10.57
C PHE A 526 14.26 -38.82 -11.86
N SER A 527 15.31 -39.14 -12.63
CA SER A 527 15.63 -38.46 -13.88
C SER A 527 14.79 -38.96 -15.07
N SER A 528 14.24 -40.18 -14.98
CA SER A 528 13.47 -40.81 -16.05
C SER A 528 12.47 -41.84 -15.52
N ILE A 529 11.50 -42.22 -16.36
CA ILE A 529 10.58 -43.33 -16.05
C ILE A 529 11.35 -44.65 -15.89
N ASP A 530 12.40 -44.87 -16.67
CA ASP A 530 13.19 -46.10 -16.59
C ASP A 530 13.84 -46.24 -15.21
N GLU A 531 14.53 -45.20 -14.74
CA GLU A 531 15.10 -45.16 -13.37
C GLU A 531 14.02 -45.35 -12.30
N TYR A 532 12.84 -44.73 -12.49
CA TYR A 532 11.73 -44.88 -11.56
C TYR A 532 11.16 -46.31 -11.49
N LEU A 533 11.21 -47.06 -12.58
CA LEU A 533 10.68 -48.43 -12.66
C LEU A 533 11.72 -49.49 -12.26
N GLU A 534 12.96 -49.12 -11.94
CA GLU A 534 13.98 -50.03 -11.40
C GLU A 534 13.78 -50.35 -9.91
N GLN A 535 12.94 -49.57 -9.21
CA GLN A 535 12.62 -49.76 -7.80
C GLN A 535 11.24 -50.38 -7.58
N ASP A 536 11.04 -50.97 -6.39
CA ASP A 536 9.84 -51.77 -6.09
C ASP A 536 8.59 -50.95 -5.66
N LYS A 537 8.76 -49.70 -5.24
CA LYS A 537 7.67 -48.84 -4.75
C LYS A 537 7.10 -47.96 -5.86
N VAL A 538 6.37 -48.57 -6.78
CA VAL A 538 5.72 -47.89 -7.92
C VAL A 538 4.31 -47.42 -7.55
N ALA A 539 4.00 -46.16 -7.84
CA ALA A 539 2.70 -45.56 -7.56
C ALA A 539 1.59 -46.08 -8.49
N LYS A 540 0.34 -46.02 -8.03
CA LYS A 540 -0.87 -46.32 -8.83
C LYS A 540 -1.52 -45.09 -9.46
N THR A 541 -1.10 -43.89 -9.07
CA THR A 541 -1.66 -42.63 -9.57
C THR A 541 -0.53 -41.84 -10.22
N TRP A 542 -0.61 -41.65 -11.53
CA TRP A 542 0.41 -40.93 -12.29
C TRP A 542 -0.20 -39.71 -12.94
N TYR A 543 0.49 -38.57 -12.84
CA TYR A 543 0.07 -37.31 -13.41
C TYR A 543 1.12 -36.83 -14.40
N PHE A 544 0.77 -36.92 -15.68
CA PHE A 544 1.62 -36.50 -16.78
C PHE A 544 1.35 -35.02 -17.09
N THR A 545 2.40 -34.25 -17.31
CA THR A 545 2.33 -32.91 -17.88
C THR A 545 2.75 -32.90 -19.33
N ARG A 546 2.32 -31.85 -20.03
CA ARG A 546 2.79 -31.57 -21.38
C ARG A 546 4.19 -30.99 -21.32
N LEU A 547 5.11 -31.54 -22.11
CA LEU A 547 6.41 -30.94 -22.38
C LEU A 547 6.25 -29.61 -23.13
N GLN A 548 6.71 -28.50 -22.52
CA GLN A 548 6.67 -27.17 -23.13
C GLN A 548 8.06 -26.76 -23.62
N LEU A 549 8.68 -27.61 -24.45
CA LEU A 549 10.04 -27.38 -24.97
C LEU A 549 10.16 -26.06 -25.73
N GLU A 550 9.06 -25.56 -26.30
CA GLU A 550 9.02 -24.24 -26.96
C GLU A 550 9.28 -23.06 -26.03
N ARG A 551 9.21 -23.26 -24.71
CA ARG A 551 9.51 -22.25 -23.68
C ARG A 551 10.96 -22.26 -23.23
N MET A 552 11.76 -23.17 -23.78
CA MET A 552 13.14 -23.42 -23.37
C MET A 552 14.09 -22.82 -24.41
N GLY A 553 15.20 -22.25 -23.93
CA GLY A 553 16.19 -21.64 -24.81
C GLY A 553 16.87 -22.64 -25.73
N ASP A 554 17.57 -22.14 -26.74
CA ASP A 554 18.14 -22.93 -27.85
C ASP A 554 18.98 -24.13 -27.39
N LYS A 555 19.75 -23.99 -26.31
CA LYS A 555 20.60 -25.07 -25.76
C LYS A 555 19.82 -26.29 -25.24
N VAL A 556 18.57 -26.11 -24.81
CA VAL A 556 17.73 -27.20 -24.31
C VAL A 556 17.01 -27.92 -25.46
N LEU A 557 16.74 -27.20 -26.56
CA LEU A 557 16.17 -27.77 -27.78
C LEU A 557 17.10 -28.80 -28.42
N ASP A 558 18.42 -28.66 -28.26
CA ASP A 558 19.41 -29.64 -28.73
C ASP A 558 19.27 -31.01 -28.04
N LYS A 559 18.80 -31.04 -26.78
CA LYS A 559 18.57 -32.27 -25.99
C LYS A 559 17.15 -32.80 -26.08
N GLN A 560 16.32 -32.26 -26.98
CA GLN A 560 14.88 -32.56 -27.00
C GLN A 560 14.53 -34.05 -27.11
N LEU A 561 15.35 -34.85 -27.80
CA LEU A 561 15.10 -36.28 -27.99
C LEU A 561 15.29 -37.05 -26.68
N ASP A 562 16.39 -36.79 -25.97
CA ASP A 562 16.69 -37.41 -24.69
C ASP A 562 15.66 -37.01 -23.63
N LEU A 563 15.32 -35.71 -23.57
CA LEU A 563 14.31 -35.18 -22.66
C LEU A 563 12.94 -35.83 -22.89
N ARG A 564 12.53 -36.00 -24.16
CA ARG A 564 11.26 -36.69 -24.49
C ARG A 564 11.31 -38.16 -24.10
N SER A 565 12.40 -38.86 -24.41
CA SER A 565 12.55 -40.28 -24.12
C SER A 565 12.41 -40.56 -22.61
N ALA A 566 13.03 -39.71 -21.78
CA ALA A 566 13.03 -39.87 -20.33
C ALA A 566 11.63 -39.82 -19.68
N VAL A 567 10.66 -39.12 -20.29
CA VAL A 567 9.33 -38.87 -19.71
C VAL A 567 8.17 -39.35 -20.59
N THR A 568 8.44 -40.16 -21.63
CA THR A 568 7.40 -40.75 -22.47
C THR A 568 7.14 -42.19 -22.07
N PHE A 569 5.89 -42.53 -21.74
CA PHE A 569 5.54 -43.89 -21.35
C PHE A 569 5.57 -44.86 -22.53
N ARG A 570 6.22 -46.02 -22.38
CA ARG A 570 6.39 -47.02 -23.45
C ARG A 570 5.64 -48.31 -23.17
N GLN A 571 5.36 -49.09 -24.22
CA GLN A 571 4.60 -50.35 -24.08
C GLN A 571 5.33 -51.40 -23.23
N ASP A 572 6.66 -51.45 -23.29
CA ASP A 572 7.50 -52.37 -22.50
C ASP A 572 7.44 -52.10 -20.99
N MET A 573 6.94 -50.93 -20.57
CA MET A 573 6.80 -50.54 -19.16
C MET A 573 5.49 -51.03 -18.52
N VAL A 574 4.48 -51.42 -19.31
CA VAL A 574 3.16 -51.85 -18.80
C VAL A 574 3.26 -53.01 -17.79
N PRO A 575 4.09 -54.05 -18.01
CA PRO A 575 4.23 -55.14 -17.04
C PRO A 575 4.90 -54.73 -15.72
N LYS A 576 5.57 -53.57 -15.69
CA LYS A 576 6.33 -53.07 -14.53
C LYS A 576 5.48 -52.21 -13.57
N ILE A 577 4.27 -51.82 -13.97
CA ILE A 577 3.39 -51.00 -13.14
C ILE A 577 2.36 -51.85 -12.39
N PRO A 578 1.93 -51.46 -11.17
CA PRO A 578 0.97 -52.23 -10.40
C PRO A 578 -0.43 -52.29 -11.05
N PRO A 579 -1.19 -53.37 -10.84
CA PRO A 579 -2.60 -53.43 -11.26
C PRO A 579 -3.46 -52.34 -10.61
N GLY A 580 -4.41 -51.82 -11.40
CA GLY A 580 -5.29 -50.71 -11.00
C GLY A 580 -4.66 -49.32 -11.12
N THR A 581 -3.50 -49.20 -11.76
CA THR A 581 -2.85 -47.92 -12.04
C THR A 581 -3.70 -47.06 -12.98
N LYS A 582 -3.77 -45.75 -12.72
CA LYS A 582 -4.41 -44.75 -13.59
C LYS A 582 -3.48 -43.60 -13.90
N PHE A 583 -3.54 -43.15 -15.15
CA PHE A 583 -2.81 -42.02 -15.69
C PHE A 583 -3.76 -40.84 -15.87
N PHE A 584 -3.32 -39.69 -15.38
CA PHE A 584 -4.00 -38.40 -15.42
C PHE A 584 -3.17 -37.43 -16.22
N HIS A 585 -3.83 -36.46 -16.85
CA HIS A 585 -3.18 -35.43 -17.64
C HIS A 585 -4.11 -34.21 -17.80
N PRO A 586 -3.64 -32.98 -17.54
CA PRO A 586 -4.50 -31.78 -17.57
C PRO A 586 -4.99 -31.41 -18.98
N LEU A 587 -4.30 -31.92 -20.00
CA LEU A 587 -4.56 -31.74 -21.44
C LEU A 587 -4.35 -30.27 -21.90
N PRO A 588 -4.07 -30.03 -23.19
CA PRO A 588 -3.92 -30.99 -24.29
C PRO A 588 -2.59 -31.77 -24.26
N ARG A 589 -2.58 -32.96 -24.87
CA ARG A 589 -1.35 -33.71 -25.20
C ARG A 589 -0.81 -33.21 -26.53
N ASP A 590 0.51 -33.22 -26.71
CA ASP A 590 1.11 -32.86 -28.01
C ASP A 590 0.75 -33.90 -29.07
N ALA A 591 0.36 -33.46 -30.28
CA ALA A 591 -0.10 -34.35 -31.34
C ALA A 591 1.03 -35.12 -32.04
N ARG A 592 2.27 -34.63 -31.95
CA ARG A 592 3.45 -35.19 -32.62
C ARG A 592 4.27 -36.03 -31.65
N PHE A 593 4.46 -35.53 -30.43
CA PHE A 593 5.32 -36.13 -29.42
C PHE A 593 4.61 -36.16 -28.05
N PRO A 594 3.53 -36.95 -27.89
CA PRO A 594 2.82 -37.02 -26.63
C PRO A 594 3.64 -37.75 -25.55
N THR A 595 3.72 -37.17 -24.35
CA THR A 595 4.25 -37.85 -23.14
C THR A 595 3.39 -39.06 -22.74
N LEU A 596 2.10 -38.98 -23.04
CA LEU A 596 1.10 -40.04 -22.95
C LEU A 596 0.69 -40.49 -24.36
N PRO A 597 1.32 -41.54 -24.92
CA PRO A 597 1.00 -41.99 -26.27
C PRO A 597 -0.46 -42.37 -26.51
N PHE A 598 -0.95 -42.16 -27.73
CA PHE A 598 -2.36 -42.38 -28.11
C PHE A 598 -2.83 -43.83 -28.02
N TRP A 599 -1.93 -44.82 -28.04
CA TRP A 599 -2.32 -46.23 -27.86
C TRP A 599 -2.88 -46.51 -26.45
N LEU A 600 -2.59 -45.65 -25.47
CA LEU A 600 -3.13 -45.74 -24.12
C LEU A 600 -4.62 -45.34 -24.02
N ASP A 601 -5.18 -44.69 -25.03
CA ASP A 601 -6.53 -44.11 -24.97
C ASP A 601 -7.62 -45.15 -24.70
N ASN A 602 -7.47 -46.35 -25.27
CA ASN A 602 -8.39 -47.47 -25.08
C ASN A 602 -7.94 -48.42 -23.95
N SER A 603 -6.89 -48.08 -23.19
CA SER A 603 -6.38 -48.91 -22.12
C SER A 603 -7.06 -48.62 -20.78
N GLU A 604 -7.03 -49.59 -19.86
CA GLU A 604 -7.50 -49.38 -18.49
C GLU A 604 -6.69 -48.35 -17.72
N LEU A 605 -5.52 -47.93 -18.22
CA LEU A 605 -4.69 -46.89 -17.61
C LEU A 605 -5.28 -45.49 -17.82
N ASN A 606 -6.20 -45.31 -18.77
CA ASN A 606 -6.83 -44.01 -19.04
C ASN A 606 -7.67 -43.54 -17.84
N GLY A 607 -7.21 -42.49 -17.16
CA GLY A 607 -7.94 -41.73 -16.15
C GLY A 607 -8.20 -40.27 -16.55
N TRP A 608 -7.50 -39.75 -17.57
CA TRP A 608 -7.59 -38.34 -17.97
C TRP A 608 -8.93 -37.97 -18.64
N ASP A 609 -9.64 -38.93 -19.23
CA ASP A 609 -10.96 -38.67 -19.81
C ASP A 609 -12.01 -38.42 -18.71
N GLN A 610 -12.03 -39.26 -17.67
CA GLN A 610 -12.89 -39.05 -16.51
C GLN A 610 -12.50 -37.77 -15.76
N GLN A 611 -11.20 -37.52 -15.61
CA GLN A 611 -10.67 -36.28 -15.04
C GLN A 611 -11.22 -35.05 -15.78
N SER A 612 -11.24 -35.07 -17.11
CA SER A 612 -11.79 -33.96 -17.88
C SER A 612 -13.27 -33.74 -17.64
N GLN A 613 -14.06 -34.81 -17.51
CA GLN A 613 -15.49 -34.69 -17.20
C GLN A 613 -15.69 -34.13 -15.79
N ASN A 614 -14.86 -34.57 -14.84
CA ASN A 614 -14.85 -34.05 -13.47
C ASN A 614 -14.54 -32.54 -13.44
N GLY A 615 -13.77 -32.04 -14.40
CA GLY A 615 -13.58 -30.60 -14.59
C GLY A 615 -14.86 -29.82 -14.85
N TYR A 616 -15.81 -30.37 -15.60
CA TYR A 616 -17.12 -29.74 -15.82
C TYR A 616 -17.95 -29.71 -14.52
N PHE A 617 -18.08 -30.86 -13.84
CA PHE A 617 -18.89 -30.97 -12.62
C PHE A 617 -18.34 -30.14 -11.45
N THR A 618 -17.02 -30.18 -11.23
CA THR A 618 -16.37 -29.41 -10.16
C THR A 618 -16.57 -27.91 -10.36
N ARG A 619 -16.58 -27.45 -11.62
CA ARG A 619 -16.73 -26.03 -11.95
C ARG A 619 -18.17 -25.54 -11.89
N ILE A 620 -19.16 -26.40 -12.16
CA ILE A 620 -20.57 -26.12 -11.80
C ILE A 620 -20.65 -25.81 -10.32
N VAL A 621 -20.10 -26.68 -9.47
CA VAL A 621 -20.18 -26.49 -8.03
C VAL A 621 -19.41 -25.26 -7.59
N LEU A 622 -18.21 -25.03 -8.13
CA LEU A 622 -17.41 -23.85 -7.82
C LEU A 622 -18.12 -22.54 -8.20
N LEU A 623 -18.74 -22.46 -9.38
CA LEU A 623 -19.55 -21.30 -9.78
C LEU A 623 -20.77 -21.15 -8.86
N GLY A 624 -21.45 -22.24 -8.52
CA GLY A 624 -22.54 -22.23 -7.57
C GLY A 624 -22.12 -21.73 -6.18
N MET A 625 -20.96 -22.13 -5.66
CA MET A 625 -20.43 -21.61 -4.39
C MET A 625 -20.18 -20.10 -4.49
N MET A 626 -19.41 -19.67 -5.50
CA MET A 626 -19.04 -18.25 -5.66
C MET A 626 -20.24 -17.34 -5.99
N GLY A 627 -21.29 -17.91 -6.59
CA GLY A 627 -22.55 -17.24 -6.91
C GLY A 627 -23.61 -17.30 -5.81
N GLY A 628 -23.35 -17.99 -4.70
CA GLY A 628 -24.29 -18.05 -3.57
C GLY A 628 -25.35 -19.15 -3.60
N GLN A 629 -25.23 -20.16 -4.49
CA GLN A 629 -26.15 -21.31 -4.51
C GLN A 629 -25.89 -22.31 -3.39
N PHE A 630 -24.61 -22.51 -3.06
CA PHE A 630 -24.16 -23.49 -2.08
C PHE A 630 -23.49 -22.76 -0.94
N GLY A 631 -23.85 -23.05 0.30
CA GLY A 631 -23.21 -22.47 1.48
C GLY A 631 -24.12 -22.29 2.68
N ASP A 632 -25.44 -22.25 2.49
CA ASP A 632 -26.40 -22.15 3.59
C ASP A 632 -26.34 -23.36 4.54
N ASP A 633 -26.03 -24.55 4.01
CA ASP A 633 -25.82 -25.80 4.73
C ASP A 633 -24.35 -26.05 5.12
N PHE A 634 -23.44 -25.11 4.82
CA PHE A 634 -22.04 -25.23 5.23
C PHE A 634 -21.89 -24.88 6.72
N VAL A 635 -21.41 -25.85 7.50
CA VAL A 635 -21.06 -25.66 8.89
C VAL A 635 -19.53 -25.55 9.00
N PRO A 636 -18.98 -24.38 9.36
CA PRO A 636 -17.55 -24.23 9.58
C PRO A 636 -17.12 -25.16 10.72
N ASP A 637 -16.10 -25.97 10.48
CA ASP A 637 -15.60 -26.91 11.48
C ASP A 637 -15.00 -26.14 12.67
N SER A 638 -15.69 -26.17 13.81
CA SER A 638 -15.28 -25.47 15.04
C SER A 638 -13.98 -26.02 15.65
N GLN A 639 -13.53 -27.20 15.23
CA GLN A 639 -12.32 -27.87 15.74
C GLN A 639 -11.12 -27.83 14.78
N ALA A 640 -11.32 -27.61 13.47
CA ALA A 640 -10.21 -27.52 12.50
C ALA A 640 -9.40 -26.21 12.60
N VAL A 641 -9.85 -25.25 13.42
CA VAL A 641 -9.08 -24.03 13.76
C VAL A 641 -7.96 -24.33 14.78
N ARG A 642 -7.84 -25.57 15.29
CA ARG A 642 -6.72 -25.96 16.18
C ARG A 642 -6.05 -27.26 15.72
N LYS A 643 -4.74 -27.12 15.45
CA LYS A 643 -3.72 -28.14 15.13
C LYS A 643 -3.53 -28.48 13.64
N MET A 644 -3.13 -27.47 12.86
CA MET A 644 -2.00 -27.68 11.94
C MET A 644 -0.70 -27.77 12.77
N PRO A 645 0.32 -28.56 12.38
CA PRO A 645 1.67 -28.28 12.87
C PRO A 645 1.96 -26.83 12.52
N ALA A 646 2.47 -26.07 13.49
CA ALA A 646 2.70 -24.65 13.32
C ALA A 646 3.48 -24.41 12.02
N SER A 647 2.81 -23.86 11.01
CA SER A 647 3.40 -22.70 10.34
C SER A 647 3.86 -21.80 11.49
N PRO A 648 5.15 -21.45 11.60
CA PRO A 648 5.63 -20.59 12.70
C PRO A 648 4.65 -19.45 12.76
N GLU A 649 4.02 -19.30 13.94
CA GLU A 649 2.73 -18.65 14.11
C GLU A 649 2.52 -17.53 13.09
N LEU A 650 1.73 -17.80 12.04
CA LEU A 650 0.95 -16.76 11.41
C LEU A 650 0.03 -16.31 12.54
N THR A 651 0.54 -15.43 13.39
CA THR A 651 -0.25 -14.67 14.33
C THR A 651 -1.41 -14.22 13.49
N SER A 652 -2.60 -14.71 13.85
CA SER A 652 -3.84 -14.21 13.33
C SER A 652 -3.63 -12.72 13.14
N SER A 653 -3.79 -12.21 11.91
CA SER A 653 -4.15 -10.80 11.77
C SER A 653 -5.12 -10.55 12.91
N PRO A 654 -4.89 -9.55 13.79
CA PRO A 654 -5.92 -9.21 14.72
C PRO A 654 -7.14 -9.03 13.83
N ARG A 655 -8.16 -9.89 14.00
CA ARG A 655 -9.50 -9.46 13.66
C ARG A 655 -9.54 -8.09 14.30
N LEU A 656 -9.77 -7.06 13.49
CA LEU A 656 -10.15 -5.77 14.01
C LEU A 656 -11.37 -6.09 14.88
N ASP A 657 -11.10 -6.23 16.17
CA ASP A 657 -12.11 -6.29 17.19
C ASP A 657 -12.91 -5.01 16.93
N PRO A 658 -14.21 -5.09 16.56
CA PRO A 658 -14.97 -3.91 16.16
C PRO A 658 -15.05 -2.86 17.29
N ALA A 659 -14.57 -3.20 18.48
CA ALA A 659 -14.35 -2.32 19.63
C ALA A 659 -13.01 -1.55 19.65
N LYS A 660 -12.06 -1.73 18.71
CA LYS A 660 -10.77 -1.01 18.68
C LYS A 660 -10.56 -0.23 17.37
N PRO A 661 -10.27 1.09 17.44
CA PRO A 661 -10.15 1.94 16.25
C PRO A 661 -8.86 1.64 15.45
N PRO A 662 -8.82 2.00 14.15
CA PRO A 662 -7.61 1.92 13.34
C PRO A 662 -6.52 2.84 13.90
N LEU A 663 -5.31 2.30 14.06
CA LEU A 663 -4.17 2.92 14.75
C LEU A 663 -3.50 4.07 13.98
N ASP A 664 -4.06 4.52 12.86
CA ASP A 664 -3.44 5.52 11.97
C ASP A 664 -3.95 6.97 12.20
N ALA A 665 -4.62 7.26 13.31
CA ALA A 665 -5.11 8.61 13.63
C ALA A 665 -5.11 8.94 15.14
N LEU A 666 -4.08 8.52 15.86
CA LEU A 666 -3.84 8.96 17.23
C LEU A 666 -2.52 9.73 17.25
N ASP A 667 -2.52 10.91 17.86
CA ASP A 667 -1.30 11.55 18.34
C ASP A 667 -0.87 10.75 19.57
N ILE A 668 -0.27 9.59 19.30
CA ILE A 668 0.24 8.68 20.32
C ILE A 668 1.69 9.05 20.48
N GLY A 669 2.01 9.66 21.62
CA GLY A 669 3.39 9.96 22.00
C GLY A 669 4.27 8.75 21.75
N PHE A 670 5.53 9.01 21.40
CA PHE A 670 6.51 8.05 20.90
C PHE A 670 6.49 6.66 21.57
N GLN A 671 6.27 6.59 22.88
CA GLN A 671 6.09 5.33 23.63
C GLN A 671 4.96 4.42 23.13
N SER A 672 3.81 4.97 22.74
CA SER A 672 2.73 4.16 22.17
C SER A 672 2.95 3.87 20.67
N ALA A 673 3.70 4.70 19.95
CA ALA A 673 4.16 4.37 18.61
C ALA A 673 5.15 3.20 18.64
N LEU A 674 6.04 3.15 19.64
CA LEU A 674 6.96 2.04 19.92
C LEU A 674 6.20 0.75 20.28
N HIS A 675 5.21 0.81 21.18
CA HIS A 675 4.36 -0.35 21.48
C HIS A 675 3.65 -0.87 20.23
N ALA A 676 3.10 0.04 19.42
CA ALA A 676 2.48 -0.32 18.15
C ALA A 676 3.50 -0.85 17.12
N ALA A 677 4.79 -0.53 17.24
CA ALA A 677 5.92 -0.92 16.39
C ALA A 677 6.72 -2.14 16.87
N SER A 678 6.29 -2.77 17.96
CA SER A 678 6.96 -3.92 18.60
C SER A 678 7.18 -5.13 17.66
N ASP A 679 6.47 -5.20 16.54
CA ASP A 679 6.66 -6.21 15.49
C ASP A 679 7.97 -6.03 14.68
N PHE A 680 8.62 -4.87 14.78
CA PHE A 680 9.87 -4.57 14.07
C PHE A 680 10.83 -3.61 14.78
N ILE A 681 10.55 -3.15 16.00
CA ILE A 681 11.47 -2.34 16.81
C ILE A 681 11.59 -2.90 18.21
N LYS A 682 12.82 -2.97 18.73
CA LYS A 682 13.11 -3.42 20.10
C LYS A 682 13.99 -2.39 20.79
N GLU A 683 13.57 -1.92 21.96
CA GLU A 683 14.38 -1.07 22.82
C GLU A 683 15.51 -1.89 23.45
N VAL A 684 16.71 -1.31 23.52
CA VAL A 684 17.90 -1.93 24.08
C VAL A 684 18.33 -1.12 25.30
N GLU A 685 18.60 -1.80 26.42
CA GLU A 685 19.12 -1.13 27.62
C GLU A 685 20.48 -0.49 27.32
N VAL A 686 20.60 0.81 27.61
CA VAL A 686 21.83 1.58 27.42
C VAL A 686 22.81 1.19 28.52
N ASP A 687 23.82 0.38 28.20
CA ASP A 687 24.84 -0.04 29.17
C ASP A 687 25.74 1.16 29.54
N SER A 688 25.50 1.70 30.74
CA SER A 688 26.22 2.84 31.34
C SER A 688 27.75 2.67 31.48
N LYS A 689 28.32 1.53 31.07
CA LYS A 689 29.76 1.22 31.15
C LYS A 689 30.57 1.43 29.87
N LEU A 690 29.96 1.80 28.75
CA LEU A 690 30.69 2.10 27.50
C LEU A 690 31.02 3.59 27.38
N GLY A 691 31.85 4.08 28.30
CA GLY A 691 32.41 5.43 28.28
C GLY A 691 33.75 5.56 27.53
N GLU A 692 34.16 4.56 26.74
CA GLU A 692 35.36 4.66 25.91
C GLU A 692 35.03 4.25 24.47
N SER A 693 34.88 5.24 23.58
CA SER A 693 34.78 5.01 22.14
C SER A 693 36.05 4.34 21.65
N SER A 694 35.93 3.14 21.08
CA SER A 694 36.97 2.59 20.21
C SER A 694 37.23 3.59 19.08
N SER A 695 38.44 4.10 19.06
CA SER A 695 38.99 4.97 18.03
C SER A 695 38.62 4.51 16.61
N GLU A 696 38.23 5.48 15.77
CA GLU A 696 38.08 5.43 14.29
C GLU A 696 36.66 5.64 13.69
N GLU A 697 35.69 6.26 14.38
CA GLU A 697 34.52 6.86 13.71
C GLU A 697 34.82 8.32 13.29
N VAL A 698 35.50 8.50 12.15
CA VAL A 698 35.80 9.83 11.59
C VAL A 698 34.52 10.44 10.97
N GLY A 699 34.08 11.61 11.46
CA GLY A 699 33.00 12.40 10.83
C GLY A 699 31.67 12.49 11.58
N LEU A 700 31.54 11.91 12.77
CA LEU A 700 30.39 12.16 13.66
C LEU A 700 30.56 13.52 14.36
N VAL A 701 29.74 14.50 13.95
CA VAL A 701 29.61 15.77 14.68
C VAL A 701 28.79 15.51 15.95
N PRO A 702 29.29 15.87 17.15
CA PRO A 702 28.52 15.76 18.38
C PRO A 702 27.22 16.58 18.28
N ILE A 703 26.07 15.98 18.62
CA ILE A 703 24.77 16.66 18.63
C ILE A 703 24.26 16.81 20.05
N GLN A 704 23.62 17.94 20.36
CA GLN A 704 23.02 18.21 21.67
C GLN A 704 21.67 17.51 21.81
N ASN A 705 20.81 17.65 20.80
CA ASN A 705 19.53 16.97 20.73
C ASN A 705 19.34 16.42 19.31
N GLY A 706 18.74 15.24 19.16
CA GLY A 706 18.43 14.67 17.84
C GLY A 706 18.55 13.14 17.80
N ILE A 707 18.83 12.61 16.60
CA ILE A 707 18.91 11.16 16.36
C ILE A 707 20.22 10.77 15.68
N ILE A 708 20.68 9.55 15.97
CA ILE A 708 21.79 8.90 15.26
C ILE A 708 21.29 7.54 14.77
N ILE A 709 21.40 7.28 13.47
CA ILE A 709 21.09 6.00 12.85
C ILE A 709 22.43 5.32 12.55
N LYS A 710 22.80 4.28 13.29
CA LYS A 710 24.02 3.49 13.11
C LYS A 710 23.74 2.17 12.41
N ASN A 711 24.80 1.50 11.94
CA ASN A 711 24.74 0.20 11.27
C ASN A 711 23.85 0.18 10.01
N VAL A 712 23.75 1.30 9.31
CA VAL A 712 23.01 1.37 8.05
C VAL A 712 23.71 0.47 7.03
N ALA A 713 22.99 -0.52 6.50
CA ALA A 713 23.50 -1.49 5.53
C ALA A 713 24.83 -2.16 5.95
N ALA A 714 24.97 -2.52 7.24
CA ALA A 714 26.20 -3.11 7.77
C ALA A 714 26.61 -4.39 7.00
N GLY A 715 27.91 -4.50 6.69
CA GLY A 715 28.48 -5.65 5.98
C GLY A 715 28.28 -5.59 4.45
N GLN A 716 27.77 -4.47 3.92
CA GLN A 716 27.65 -4.22 2.48
C GLN A 716 28.89 -3.50 1.92
N LYS A 717 29.02 -3.47 0.60
CA LYS A 717 30.01 -2.62 -0.09
C LYS A 717 29.71 -1.15 0.17
N ILE A 718 30.74 -0.31 0.17
CA ILE A 718 30.64 1.11 0.51
C ILE A 718 29.63 1.85 -0.38
N GLU A 719 29.59 1.52 -1.67
CA GLU A 719 28.66 2.13 -2.63
C GLU A 719 27.20 1.86 -2.24
N ASN A 720 26.90 0.61 -1.87
CA ASN A 720 25.57 0.20 -1.43
C ASN A 720 25.19 0.88 -0.09
N VAL A 721 26.16 1.04 0.82
CA VAL A 721 25.95 1.75 2.10
C VAL A 721 25.54 3.20 1.85
N TRP A 722 26.24 3.90 0.95
CA TRP A 722 25.89 5.28 0.58
C TRP A 722 24.49 5.37 -0.05
N GLU A 723 24.15 4.48 -0.99
CA GLU A 723 22.82 4.45 -1.60
C GLU A 723 21.69 4.30 -0.57
N VAL A 724 21.86 3.38 0.40
CA VAL A 724 20.87 3.18 1.48
C VAL A 724 20.78 4.41 2.38
N MET A 725 21.90 5.06 2.69
CA MET A 725 21.89 6.28 3.49
C MET A 725 21.15 7.44 2.79
N TYR A 726 21.34 7.60 1.48
CA TYR A 726 20.59 8.59 0.70
C TYR A 726 19.09 8.29 0.67
N MET A 727 18.70 7.02 0.55
CA MET A 727 17.30 6.62 0.64
C MET A 727 16.68 6.96 1.99
N VAL A 728 17.38 6.64 3.08
CA VAL A 728 16.91 6.93 4.44
C VAL A 728 16.64 8.42 4.59
N ARG A 729 17.58 9.27 4.17
CA ARG A 729 17.37 10.73 4.17
C ARG A 729 16.22 11.16 3.28
N SER A 730 16.11 10.61 2.08
CA SER A 730 15.07 10.95 1.11
C SER A 730 13.66 10.61 1.59
N ILE A 731 13.46 9.36 2.02
CA ILE A 731 12.13 8.83 2.36
C ILE A 731 11.64 9.35 3.72
N LEU A 732 12.55 9.63 4.64
CA LEU A 732 12.23 10.22 5.95
C LEU A 732 12.30 11.75 5.95
N ASN A 733 12.63 12.37 4.82
CA ASN A 733 12.75 13.82 4.66
C ASN A 733 13.76 14.45 5.65
N LEU A 734 14.94 13.83 5.79
CA LEU A 734 16.03 14.25 6.68
C LEU A 734 17.12 15.04 5.93
N HIS A 735 16.70 15.95 5.04
CA HIS A 735 17.59 16.63 4.09
C HIS A 735 18.39 17.79 4.68
N ASP A 736 17.96 18.34 5.82
CA ASP A 736 18.29 19.75 6.13
C ASP A 736 19.40 19.99 7.16
N VAL A 737 19.85 19.01 7.97
CA VAL A 737 20.96 19.22 8.92
C VAL A 737 21.66 17.89 9.30
N GLY A 738 22.97 17.92 9.63
CA GLY A 738 23.68 16.83 10.32
C GLY A 738 24.73 16.05 9.49
N GLY A 739 25.51 15.22 10.16
CA GLY A 739 26.63 14.47 9.57
C GLY A 739 26.23 13.10 9.01
N GLN A 740 27.05 12.56 8.12
CA GLN A 740 26.90 11.18 7.65
C GLN A 740 28.26 10.62 7.27
N GLY A 741 28.47 9.33 7.46
CA GLY A 741 29.73 8.70 7.15
C GLY A 741 29.65 7.18 7.14
N VAL A 742 30.78 6.57 6.83
CA VAL A 742 30.92 5.12 6.65
C VAL A 742 32.10 4.66 7.51
N SER A 743 31.90 3.57 8.26
CA SER A 743 32.92 2.92 9.07
C SER A 743 33.30 1.58 8.44
N HIS A 744 34.59 1.35 8.25
CA HIS A 744 35.10 0.12 7.64
C HIS A 744 35.04 -1.06 8.61
N CYS A 745 34.62 -2.22 8.11
CA CYS A 745 34.65 -3.43 8.92
C CYS A 745 36.06 -4.03 8.94
N GLN A 746 36.69 -4.08 10.12
CA GLN A 746 38.01 -4.72 10.29
C GLN A 746 37.97 -6.25 10.07
N GLN A 747 36.83 -6.89 10.31
CA GLN A 747 36.66 -8.35 10.16
C GLN A 747 36.45 -8.81 8.72
N PHE A 748 35.90 -7.95 7.85
CA PHE A 748 35.56 -8.29 6.46
C PHE A 748 36.08 -7.21 5.51
N PRO A 749 37.32 -7.37 4.99
CA PRO A 749 37.95 -6.40 4.09
C PRO A 749 37.06 -6.09 2.87
N GLY A 750 36.79 -4.81 2.63
CA GLY A 750 35.94 -4.35 1.52
C GLY A 750 34.46 -4.15 1.86
N THR A 751 34.05 -4.39 3.11
CA THR A 751 32.69 -4.09 3.61
C THR A 751 32.70 -2.94 4.62
N ALA A 752 31.55 -2.30 4.79
CA ALA A 752 31.40 -1.17 5.68
C ALA A 752 30.01 -1.09 6.32
N SER A 753 29.84 -0.15 7.26
CA SER A 753 28.56 0.24 7.84
C SER A 753 28.39 1.75 7.81
N GLY A 754 27.17 2.20 7.54
CA GLY A 754 26.84 3.62 7.47
C GLY A 754 26.33 4.17 8.80
N PHE A 755 26.51 5.46 9.01
CA PHE A 755 25.84 6.21 10.07
C PHE A 755 25.29 7.54 9.57
N ILE A 756 24.14 7.95 10.10
CA ILE A 756 23.49 9.23 9.83
C ILE A 756 23.23 9.91 11.17
N SER A 757 23.75 11.12 11.37
CA SER A 757 23.48 11.96 12.52
C SER A 757 22.62 13.14 12.08
N VAL A 758 21.49 13.37 12.77
CA VAL A 758 20.55 14.45 12.44
C VAL A 758 20.23 15.22 13.72
N PRO A 759 20.75 16.44 13.89
CA PRO A 759 20.46 17.28 15.06
C PRO A 759 19.04 17.83 14.99
N ASP A 760 18.52 18.22 16.15
CA ASP A 760 17.25 18.93 16.35
C ASP A 760 16.01 18.17 15.81
N VAL A 761 16.15 16.86 15.59
CA VAL A 761 15.02 15.98 15.28
C VAL A 761 14.30 15.64 16.56
N ASP A 762 13.06 16.12 16.66
CA ASP A 762 12.13 15.75 17.70
C ASP A 762 11.52 14.37 17.38
N ILE A 763 12.21 13.31 17.83
CA ILE A 763 11.75 11.93 17.64
C ILE A 763 10.42 11.67 18.37
N ASP A 764 10.08 12.48 19.38
CA ASP A 764 8.85 12.29 20.14
C ASP A 764 7.59 12.55 19.28
N LYS A 765 7.76 13.22 18.12
CA LYS A 765 6.74 13.43 17.08
C LYS A 765 6.64 12.30 16.05
N TRP A 766 7.54 11.31 16.08
CA TRP A 766 7.50 10.20 15.12
C TRP A 766 6.43 9.18 15.49
N GLY A 767 5.49 8.95 14.57
CA GLY A 767 4.56 7.82 14.66
C GLY A 767 5.14 6.50 14.12
N ARG A 768 4.30 5.45 14.04
CA ARG A 768 4.68 4.13 13.49
C ARG A 768 5.19 4.19 12.05
N GLN A 769 4.69 5.12 11.23
CA GLN A 769 5.04 5.20 9.79
C GLN A 769 6.52 5.54 9.52
N PRO A 770 7.09 6.64 10.05
CA PRO A 770 8.53 6.92 9.92
C PRO A 770 9.42 5.77 10.40
N LEU A 771 9.10 5.18 11.56
CA LEU A 771 9.83 4.03 12.10
C LEU A 771 9.74 2.81 11.17
N LYS A 772 8.55 2.49 10.66
CA LYS A 772 8.35 1.40 9.71
C LYS A 772 9.10 1.64 8.40
N ARG A 773 9.14 2.89 7.91
CA ARG A 773 9.90 3.24 6.70
C ARG A 773 11.39 3.05 6.91
N LEU A 774 11.93 3.53 8.03
CA LEU A 774 13.33 3.33 8.37
C LEU A 774 13.66 1.83 8.47
N ALA A 775 12.87 1.07 9.21
CA ALA A 775 13.02 -0.38 9.35
C ALA A 775 12.90 -1.13 8.01
N ALA A 776 12.03 -0.66 7.11
CA ALA A 776 11.88 -1.23 5.77
C ALA A 776 13.09 -0.95 4.85
N ILE A 777 13.74 0.22 4.96
CA ILE A 777 14.86 0.59 4.08
C ILE A 777 16.19 0.08 4.62
N ALA A 778 16.37 0.10 5.94
CA ALA A 778 17.62 -0.24 6.62
C ALA A 778 17.36 -1.18 7.81
N PRO A 779 16.89 -2.42 7.57
CA PRO A 779 16.75 -3.39 8.65
C PRO A 779 18.11 -3.70 9.28
N GLY A 780 18.12 -3.98 10.59
CA GLY A 780 19.34 -4.22 11.37
C GLY A 780 20.05 -2.94 11.84
N SER A 781 19.60 -1.76 11.40
CA SER A 781 20.14 -0.49 11.89
C SER A 781 19.72 -0.21 13.33
N ILE A 782 20.52 0.63 13.99
CA ILE A 782 20.32 1.05 15.37
C ILE A 782 19.93 2.52 15.35
N LEU A 783 18.78 2.86 15.93
CA LEU A 783 18.30 4.23 16.11
C LEU A 783 18.56 4.67 17.54
N GLN A 784 19.48 5.62 17.71
CA GLN A 784 19.85 6.23 18.98
C GLN A 784 19.20 7.60 19.10
N VAL A 785 18.63 7.90 20.27
CA VAL A 785 18.05 9.21 20.62
C VAL A 785 19.02 9.93 21.53
N VAL A 786 19.39 11.16 21.18
CA VAL A 786 20.30 11.99 21.97
C VAL A 786 19.52 13.16 22.56
N LYS A 787 19.59 13.34 23.88
CA LYS A 787 19.01 14.46 24.63
C LYS A 787 20.07 15.07 25.54
N ASP A 788 20.22 16.40 25.51
CA ASP A 788 21.19 17.17 26.30
C ASP A 788 22.65 16.64 26.19
N GLY A 789 23.03 16.16 25.01
CA GLY A 789 24.36 15.64 24.70
C GLY A 789 24.61 14.20 25.20
N HIS A 790 23.60 13.55 25.78
CA HIS A 790 23.69 12.17 26.27
C HIS A 790 22.77 11.23 25.48
N LEU A 791 23.17 9.97 25.36
CA LEU A 791 22.34 8.91 24.80
C LEU A 791 21.17 8.64 25.77
N ASP A 792 19.95 8.93 25.32
CA ASP A 792 18.72 8.75 26.09
C ASP A 792 18.19 7.33 25.93
N THR A 793 17.97 6.90 24.68
CA THR A 793 17.40 5.59 24.33
C THR A 793 18.02 5.04 23.05
N GLU A 794 18.08 3.71 22.95
CA GLU A 794 18.56 2.99 21.78
C GLU A 794 17.53 1.95 21.31
N PHE A 795 17.27 1.93 20.01
CA PHE A 795 16.33 1.01 19.37
C PHE A 795 17.02 0.20 18.28
N ARG A 796 16.82 -1.12 18.29
CA ARG A 796 17.21 -2.02 17.20
C ARG A 796 16.03 -2.22 16.25
N LEU A 797 16.28 -2.03 14.96
CA LEU A 797 15.28 -2.18 13.90
C LEU A 797 15.37 -3.54 13.24
N HIS A 798 14.22 -4.19 13.07
CA HIS A 798 14.07 -5.46 12.37
C HIS A 798 13.25 -5.28 11.10
N VAL A 799 13.27 -6.28 10.23
CA VAL A 799 12.49 -6.26 8.98
C VAL A 799 10.99 -6.19 9.32
N PRO A 800 10.23 -5.20 8.82
CA PRO A 800 8.80 -5.13 9.08
C PRO A 800 8.04 -6.27 8.40
N PRO A 801 6.86 -6.66 8.93
CA PRO A 801 6.08 -7.76 8.36
C PRO A 801 5.61 -7.49 6.92
N ARG A 802 5.55 -6.22 6.50
CA ARG A 802 5.02 -5.78 5.21
C ARG A 802 5.81 -4.60 4.66
N VAL A 803 6.24 -4.68 3.41
CA VAL A 803 6.90 -3.61 2.66
C VAL A 803 6.06 -3.25 1.43
N TYR A 804 5.53 -2.02 1.39
CA TYR A 804 4.67 -1.52 0.33
C TYR A 804 4.69 0.01 0.30
N ASN A 805 4.15 0.60 -0.78
CA ASN A 805 4.04 2.05 -0.96
C ASN A 805 5.39 2.81 -1.04
N PHE A 806 6.43 2.14 -1.52
CA PHE A 806 7.69 2.77 -1.91
C PHE A 806 7.73 2.89 -3.44
N LYS A 807 8.24 4.00 -3.97
CA LYS A 807 8.44 4.15 -5.43
C LYS A 807 9.56 3.24 -5.94
N ASP A 808 10.47 2.87 -5.07
CA ASP A 808 11.71 2.17 -5.39
C ASP A 808 11.65 0.66 -5.20
N ILE A 809 10.51 0.11 -4.81
CA ILE A 809 10.31 -1.35 -4.77
C ILE A 809 9.73 -1.86 -6.09
N ILE A 810 10.04 -3.11 -6.42
CA ILE A 810 9.60 -3.81 -7.63
C ILE A 810 9.60 -5.33 -7.39
N CYS A 811 8.55 -6.02 -7.83
CA CYS A 811 8.59 -7.48 -7.91
C CYS A 811 9.49 -7.86 -9.08
N LYS A 812 10.52 -8.69 -8.88
CA LYS A 812 11.43 -9.10 -9.98
C LYS A 812 10.83 -10.14 -10.92
N ASN A 813 9.70 -10.74 -10.54
CA ASN A 813 8.95 -11.58 -11.45
C ASN A 813 8.27 -10.73 -12.53
N GLU A 814 8.78 -10.79 -13.75
CA GLU A 814 8.25 -10.04 -14.89
C GLU A 814 6.80 -10.37 -15.24
N ALA A 815 6.30 -11.55 -14.83
CA ALA A 815 4.93 -11.96 -15.06
C ALA A 815 3.96 -11.40 -13.98
N CYS A 816 4.46 -10.88 -12.86
CA CYS A 816 3.62 -10.37 -11.78
C CYS A 816 2.78 -9.15 -12.24
N VAL A 817 1.53 -9.08 -11.81
CA VAL A 817 0.61 -7.96 -12.08
C VAL A 817 1.16 -6.60 -11.63
N SER A 818 1.96 -6.55 -10.56
CA SER A 818 2.60 -5.31 -10.10
C SER A 818 3.88 -4.95 -10.87
N HIS A 819 4.33 -5.78 -11.82
CA HIS A 819 5.54 -5.51 -12.59
C HIS A 819 5.24 -4.46 -13.68
N PRO A 820 6.05 -3.39 -13.81
CA PRO A 820 5.80 -2.29 -14.75
C PRO A 820 5.60 -2.72 -16.22
N LYS A 821 6.27 -3.80 -16.64
CA LYS A 821 6.14 -4.41 -17.98
C LYS A 821 4.70 -4.79 -18.35
N ASN A 822 3.85 -5.10 -17.37
CA ASN A 822 2.47 -5.54 -17.60
C ASN A 822 1.47 -4.38 -17.71
N LEU A 823 1.95 -3.13 -17.66
CA LEU A 823 1.18 -1.90 -17.88
C LEU A 823 -0.06 -1.74 -16.98
N GLN A 824 -0.03 -2.37 -15.79
CA GLN A 824 -1.07 -2.20 -14.76
C GLN A 824 -0.66 -1.10 -13.79
N HIS A 825 -0.69 0.16 -14.25
CA HIS A 825 -0.12 1.32 -13.52
C HIS A 825 -0.76 1.58 -12.15
N GLU A 826 -1.97 1.07 -11.92
CA GLU A 826 -2.68 1.17 -10.63
C GLU A 826 -2.12 0.21 -9.56
N VAL A 827 -1.31 -0.79 -9.96
CA VAL A 827 -0.87 -1.88 -9.09
C VAL A 827 0.50 -1.58 -8.50
N MET A 828 0.50 -1.24 -7.21
CA MET A 828 1.74 -0.99 -6.47
C MET A 828 2.34 -2.31 -5.95
N PRO A 829 3.66 -2.53 -6.05
CA PRO A 829 4.29 -3.71 -5.45
C PRO A 829 4.05 -3.79 -3.95
N TYR A 830 3.82 -5.01 -3.47
CA TYR A 830 3.54 -5.30 -2.07
C TYR A 830 4.21 -6.62 -1.68
N PHE A 831 4.96 -6.59 -0.59
CA PHE A 831 5.72 -7.72 -0.08
C PHE A 831 5.37 -8.01 1.38
N GLU A 832 5.22 -9.29 1.69
CA GLU A 832 4.95 -9.83 3.03
C GLU A 832 6.15 -10.63 3.51
N ARG A 833 6.55 -10.46 4.77
CA ARG A 833 7.69 -11.16 5.36
C ARG A 833 7.33 -12.64 5.54
N CYS A 834 8.27 -13.54 5.24
CA CYS A 834 8.10 -14.98 5.50
C CYS A 834 8.43 -15.28 6.98
N ASP A 835 7.63 -16.12 7.65
CA ASP A 835 7.65 -16.30 9.12
C ASP A 835 8.81 -17.15 9.68
N GLU A 836 9.81 -17.55 8.89
CA GLU A 836 10.86 -18.52 9.33
C GLU A 836 12.07 -17.93 10.10
N GLU A 837 12.10 -16.64 10.45
CA GLU A 837 13.31 -16.01 11.04
C GLU A 837 13.07 -15.22 12.35
N GLN A 838 12.19 -15.69 13.23
CA GLN A 838 12.00 -15.05 14.54
C GLN A 838 13.13 -15.37 15.56
N ASP A 839 13.88 -16.46 15.38
CA ASP A 839 14.70 -17.04 16.48
C ASP A 839 16.22 -16.69 16.48
N ASP A 840 16.82 -16.21 15.39
CA ASP A 840 18.30 -16.09 15.32
C ASP A 840 18.88 -14.69 15.65
N MET A 841 18.05 -13.67 15.87
CA MET A 841 18.52 -12.28 16.07
C MET A 841 18.70 -11.85 17.53
N GLU A 842 18.37 -12.70 18.52
CA GLU A 842 18.55 -12.38 19.95
C GLU A 842 19.97 -12.66 20.48
N SER A 843 20.85 -13.30 19.70
CA SER A 843 22.23 -13.54 20.15
C SER A 843 23.14 -12.31 19.95
N PRO A 844 23.90 -11.87 20.96
CA PRO A 844 24.94 -10.84 20.82
C PRO A 844 26.08 -11.24 19.86
N SER A 845 26.10 -12.50 19.42
CA SER A 845 27.04 -13.09 18.48
C SER A 845 26.61 -13.04 17.01
N ALA A 846 25.48 -12.42 16.67
CA ALA A 846 25.12 -12.10 15.27
C ALA A 846 26.01 -10.97 14.67
N LYS A 847 27.28 -10.91 15.07
CA LYS A 847 28.30 -10.07 14.48
C LYS A 847 28.75 -10.72 13.17
N ALA A 848 28.29 -10.11 12.08
CA ALA A 848 28.83 -10.23 10.74
C ALA A 848 28.84 -11.66 10.15
N SER A 849 27.69 -12.06 9.61
CA SER A 849 27.70 -12.98 8.47
C SER A 849 27.73 -12.13 7.19
N PRO A 850 28.70 -12.33 6.29
CA PRO A 850 28.82 -11.59 5.05
C PRO A 850 27.78 -12.09 4.04
N ALA A 851 27.07 -11.16 3.41
CA ALA A 851 26.35 -11.35 2.16
C ALA A 851 25.14 -12.31 2.15
N GLY A 852 24.23 -12.04 1.23
CA GLY A 852 22.85 -12.53 1.24
C GLY A 852 22.69 -14.00 0.85
N SER A 853 21.61 -14.61 1.34
CA SER A 853 20.98 -15.77 0.68
C SER A 853 19.65 -16.22 1.31
N LYS A 854 19.16 -15.63 2.40
CA LYS A 854 17.89 -16.08 2.99
C LYS A 854 16.72 -15.21 2.52
N VAL A 855 15.72 -15.89 1.95
CA VAL A 855 14.48 -15.32 1.43
C VAL A 855 13.74 -14.63 2.56
N ALA A 856 13.49 -13.33 2.41
CA ALA A 856 12.87 -12.53 3.46
C ALA A 856 11.39 -12.20 3.18
N PHE A 857 10.97 -12.20 1.91
CA PHE A 857 9.64 -11.75 1.51
C PHE A 857 8.99 -12.60 0.43
N ALA A 858 7.66 -12.65 0.43
CA ALA A 858 6.84 -13.10 -0.69
C ALA A 858 6.06 -11.91 -1.27
N CYS A 859 5.96 -11.83 -2.60
CA CYS A 859 5.07 -10.87 -3.26
C CYS A 859 3.62 -11.24 -2.98
N LYS A 860 2.80 -10.31 -2.50
CA LYS A 860 1.38 -10.54 -2.18
C LYS A 860 0.53 -11.06 -3.36
N TYR A 861 0.91 -10.71 -4.58
CA TYR A 861 0.10 -11.02 -5.76
C TYR A 861 0.48 -12.34 -6.42
N CYS A 862 1.77 -12.54 -6.68
CA CYS A 862 2.29 -13.72 -7.42
C CYS A 862 3.03 -14.72 -6.53
N GLU A 863 3.05 -14.49 -5.21
CA GLU A 863 3.70 -15.33 -4.18
C GLU A 863 5.19 -15.60 -4.41
N THR A 864 5.82 -14.94 -5.40
CA THR A 864 7.23 -15.09 -5.70
C THR A 864 8.04 -14.61 -4.52
N GLN A 865 8.95 -15.48 -4.09
CA GLN A 865 9.86 -15.22 -3.00
C GLN A 865 11.01 -14.32 -3.45
N HIS A 866 11.38 -13.37 -2.60
CA HIS A 866 12.44 -12.40 -2.82
C HIS A 866 13.25 -12.25 -1.53
N THR A 867 14.56 -12.07 -1.70
CA THR A 867 15.42 -11.53 -0.65
C THR A 867 15.11 -10.05 -0.41
N PHE A 868 15.56 -9.52 0.72
CA PHE A 868 15.41 -8.10 1.05
C PHE A 868 15.95 -7.19 -0.06
N TRP A 869 17.07 -7.55 -0.67
CA TRP A 869 17.74 -6.70 -1.66
C TRP A 869 17.08 -6.77 -3.04
N GLU A 870 16.47 -7.92 -3.38
CA GLU A 870 15.81 -8.10 -4.67
C GLU A 870 14.53 -7.27 -4.82
N ILE A 871 13.83 -6.95 -3.73
CA ILE A 871 12.59 -6.17 -3.84
C ILE A 871 12.85 -4.71 -4.21
N TRP A 872 14.09 -4.22 -4.14
CA TRP A 872 14.43 -2.84 -4.48
C TRP A 872 14.92 -2.71 -5.94
N LYS A 873 14.66 -1.55 -6.56
CA LYS A 873 15.00 -1.27 -7.97
C LYS A 873 16.50 -1.11 -8.21
N TYR A 874 17.31 -0.93 -7.18
CA TYR A 874 18.74 -0.68 -7.30
C TYR A 874 19.47 -1.88 -7.92
N LYS A 875 20.48 -1.60 -8.76
CA LYS A 875 21.48 -2.58 -9.15
C LYS A 875 22.56 -2.56 -8.08
N LEU A 876 22.44 -3.37 -7.03
CA LEU A 876 23.61 -3.67 -6.20
C LEU A 876 24.63 -4.31 -7.14
N THR A 877 25.73 -3.60 -7.41
CA THR A 877 26.78 -4.12 -8.27
C THR A 877 27.49 -5.27 -7.53
N GLY A 878 27.01 -6.48 -7.80
CA GLY A 878 27.64 -7.75 -7.43
C GLY A 878 27.03 -8.45 -6.23
N TYR A 879 26.06 -9.31 -6.51
CA TYR A 879 26.01 -10.71 -6.05
C TYR A 879 25.31 -11.52 -7.15
N THR A 880 26.09 -11.86 -8.17
CA THR A 880 25.81 -12.98 -9.06
C THR A 880 27.00 -13.92 -8.97
N SER A 881 26.84 -14.96 -8.17
CA SER A 881 27.41 -16.29 -8.40
C SER A 881 26.53 -17.30 -7.69
#